data_AF-A0A9X4AXI8-F1
#
_entry.id   AF-A0A9X4AXI8-F1
#
_cell.length_a   1.000
_cell.length_b   1.000
_cell.length_c   1.000
_cell.angle_alpha   90.00
_cell.angle_beta   90.00
_cell.angle_gamma   90.00
#
_symmetry.space_group_name_H-M   'P 1'
#
loop_
_entity.id
_entity.type
_entity.pdbx_description
1 polymer ?
#
loop_
_entity_poly.entity_id
_entity_poly.type
_entity_poly.pdbx_seq_one_letter_code
_entity_poly.pdbx_strand_id
1 'polypeptide(L)'
;MRFQLPDKRYGREAEVWALLRAFERAATGASEIVLVSGWAGAGKSTLVEELGASLAARRGHLVAGKFDQYNRTVPFATLLRALDDLAQRVLGDGEGGDTAEWQERLYEALGEGTAILVETLPSARSMIGAPSSRSSAATSSSASSADSQARLEHALLRFLSVFACPEHPLVLFLDDLQWADDASLRFLLAVAGDPSIRNTLLIGAYRDQEVGPEHPVTAAKVALRQRGTRLEEIDLPPLGPEHLEAMIADALDASVGPEIQALAAEVHRRTRGNPFFVREFLRFLVQEGFIAEGAAADALAWDLAQIRTAPLPEDEVALIVREMRKLPAETQATLQIAACIGALFDVNDLAAARGTTAADALAALAQAQGKNLVMPADPRRRISAADGAPIPFRFLHDRVRQAAYELIGEDDLPRIRLLVGRRLYADARARGVIDEKLFEFVEHLNAGASLITCAAERDELARLDLAAGARAKARTAYDAAARYYATGAALALSGDDPTLLFALHLSRAECVYLRGQLDEAEALLVALPVPPRTSTEKAAVCRVRMAVRTTRGRAASAIEVGLDALAELGLDIPRDEAAAKILAEKEHARVRERLAARGLSVLAEGAPLEDPDKRAKLEILTNLLAPANLVRPALFSLCAAIQANISLEHGHADESIYGYMLYGMHLATSLGRYAEAGAFGKLALRLDERRGSAGEPCRLNFVYGSYAHFLEPIPDVLGYLRKAYRTGLATGDYIYLSYACSHIVLLRLALGDPLKDVDEEAERLLALMERTKVASSIAVQTLVRRILAALAGRTIDVRSLSGDGFDEDTFVASLRERGVHFALSWYRAARITLAFLNGDDEDVLVIAGEGGAGAWFYFATDAVYLTCLAAARLCAEGVSSSDEPYATFGRNAAHIAGWARACPANFAHKDLLLAAERARIAGDHAAAGPLYERAVEAAEAARLTPHVAVARERAAAFFRDRGDEARARIHVHGALDAYSRWGTDALGERVRQEHADLLLHEVITESETEARGRPVVVVPFALGALVAEVVLAVAPAFERTRDALRIEQPEELGFMESDESKVRWLLLRVFGGRALRPRPGSVAFRVRQGREGRLGDAPWVGFEVTDTDDTMDVVSMEDVASVCRELGGYLAVERGDFGARSTVVIPMFHMAPDG
;
A
#
# COMPACT_ATOMS: atom_id res chain seq x y z
N MET A 1 -4.88 66.40 -16.43
CA MET A 1 -4.61 64.93 -16.41
C MET A 1 -3.84 64.58 -15.15
N ARG A 2 -4.04 63.38 -14.56
CA ARG A 2 -3.35 62.93 -13.34
C ARG A 2 -2.64 61.62 -13.64
N PHE A 3 -1.39 61.48 -13.18
CA PHE A 3 -0.69 60.20 -13.18
C PHE A 3 -1.54 59.14 -12.48
N GLN A 4 -1.88 58.06 -13.18
CA GLN A 4 -2.66 56.96 -12.66
C GLN A 4 -2.16 55.64 -13.23
N LEU A 5 -1.55 54.80 -12.39
CA LEU A 5 -1.11 53.48 -12.82
C LEU A 5 -2.33 52.59 -13.15
N PRO A 6 -2.47 52.08 -14.39
CA PRO A 6 -3.57 51.20 -14.75
C PRO A 6 -3.48 49.85 -14.03
N ASP A 7 -4.64 49.23 -13.76
CA ASP A 7 -4.74 47.85 -13.29
C ASP A 7 -4.75 46.83 -14.43
N LYS A 8 -4.53 47.29 -15.68
CA LYS A 8 -4.39 46.47 -16.88
C LYS A 8 -3.09 45.67 -16.85
N ARG A 9 -3.15 44.46 -17.40
CA ARG A 9 -1.99 43.55 -17.54
C ARG A 9 -1.45 43.67 -18.95
N TYR A 10 -0.14 43.82 -19.07
CA TYR A 10 0.53 44.02 -20.35
C TYR A 10 1.39 42.80 -20.67
N GLY A 11 1.23 42.25 -21.88
CA GLY A 11 2.12 41.19 -22.39
C GLY A 11 2.04 39.87 -21.65
N ARG A 12 0.85 39.52 -21.13
CA ARG A 12 0.58 38.28 -20.37
C ARG A 12 -0.49 37.40 -21.02
N GLU A 13 -0.88 37.71 -22.25
CA GLU A 13 -2.00 37.06 -22.92
C GLU A 13 -1.73 35.56 -23.13
N ALA A 14 -0.50 35.19 -23.54
CA ALA A 14 -0.14 33.79 -23.78
C ALA A 14 -0.16 32.95 -22.49
N GLU A 15 0.34 33.50 -21.39
CA GLU A 15 0.39 32.86 -20.09
C GLU A 15 -1.01 32.72 -19.48
N VAL A 16 -1.87 33.73 -19.64
CA VAL A 16 -3.30 33.65 -19.25
C VAL A 16 -4.01 32.55 -20.04
N TRP A 17 -3.79 32.47 -21.35
CA TRP A 17 -4.36 31.42 -22.19
C TRP A 17 -3.89 30.01 -21.82
N ALA A 18 -2.60 29.84 -21.48
CA ALA A 18 -2.06 28.58 -20.99
C ALA A 18 -2.76 28.13 -19.69
N LEU A 19 -2.86 29.04 -18.73
CA LEU A 19 -3.50 28.77 -17.44
C LEU A 19 -5.00 28.43 -17.58
N LEU A 20 -5.73 29.18 -18.43
CA LEU A 20 -7.14 28.91 -18.72
C LEU A 20 -7.35 27.54 -19.39
N ARG A 21 -6.46 27.13 -20.31
CA ARG A 21 -6.54 25.80 -20.94
C ARG A 21 -6.30 24.68 -19.93
N ALA A 22 -5.38 24.86 -18.99
CA ALA A 22 -5.16 23.89 -17.92
C ALA A 22 -6.39 23.76 -17.03
N PHE A 23 -7.03 24.89 -16.68
CA PHE A 23 -8.28 24.91 -15.92
C PHE A 23 -9.43 24.19 -16.65
N GLU A 24 -9.62 24.44 -17.95
CA GLU A 24 -10.68 23.77 -18.72
C GLU A 24 -10.49 22.25 -18.76
N ARG A 25 -9.25 21.77 -18.94
CA ARG A 25 -8.95 20.33 -18.88
C ARG A 25 -9.23 19.74 -17.50
N ALA A 26 -8.80 20.42 -16.44
CA ALA A 26 -9.11 20.02 -15.07
C ALA A 26 -10.63 19.94 -14.87
N ALA A 27 -11.39 20.95 -15.28
CA ALA A 27 -12.84 20.97 -15.17
C ALA A 27 -13.54 19.80 -15.90
N THR A 28 -12.92 19.21 -16.94
CA THR A 28 -13.42 18.02 -17.65
C THR A 28 -13.01 16.67 -17.02
N GLY A 29 -12.34 16.67 -15.87
CA GLY A 29 -12.02 15.46 -15.09
C GLY A 29 -10.54 15.15 -14.94
N ALA A 30 -9.64 15.96 -15.52
CA ALA A 30 -8.20 15.77 -15.36
C ALA A 30 -7.69 16.29 -14.00
N SER A 31 -6.55 15.76 -13.56
CA SER A 31 -5.70 16.36 -12.52
C SER A 31 -4.50 16.99 -13.23
N GLU A 32 -4.43 18.32 -13.23
CA GLU A 32 -3.43 19.10 -13.96
C GLU A 32 -2.52 19.86 -12.99
N ILE A 33 -1.24 19.98 -13.34
CA ILE A 33 -0.26 20.73 -12.53
C ILE A 33 0.34 21.82 -13.40
N VAL A 34 0.23 23.05 -12.91
CA VAL A 34 0.84 24.23 -13.52
C VAL A 34 1.88 24.80 -12.57
N LEU A 35 3.12 24.92 -13.02
CA LEU A 35 4.15 25.63 -12.27
C LEU A 35 4.41 26.98 -12.92
N VAL A 36 4.25 28.05 -12.14
CA VAL A 36 4.49 29.43 -12.57
C VAL A 36 5.82 29.91 -12.01
N SER A 37 6.83 30.05 -12.85
CA SER A 37 8.13 30.59 -12.48
C SER A 37 8.23 32.07 -12.82
N GLY A 38 9.08 32.78 -12.08
CA GLY A 38 9.48 34.14 -12.42
C GLY A 38 9.95 34.91 -11.20
N TRP A 39 10.58 36.05 -11.46
CA TRP A 39 11.17 36.88 -10.43
C TRP A 39 10.13 37.36 -9.39
N ALA A 40 10.60 37.78 -8.22
CA ALA A 40 9.74 38.44 -7.25
C ALA A 40 9.10 39.70 -7.90
N GLY A 41 7.80 39.90 -7.73
CA GLY A 41 7.09 41.02 -8.37
C GLY A 41 6.76 40.85 -9.86
N ALA A 42 7.05 39.69 -10.48
CA ALA A 42 6.74 39.42 -11.89
C ALA A 42 5.23 39.32 -12.23
N GLY A 43 4.36 39.26 -11.22
CA GLY A 43 2.91 39.15 -11.37
C GLY A 43 2.35 37.73 -11.30
N LYS A 44 3.03 36.79 -10.64
CA LYS A 44 2.60 35.39 -10.48
C LYS A 44 1.21 35.26 -9.85
N SER A 45 0.99 35.86 -8.68
CA SER A 45 -0.29 35.79 -7.97
C SER A 45 -1.39 36.51 -8.76
N THR A 46 -1.05 37.65 -9.36
CA THR A 46 -1.93 38.37 -10.29
C THR A 46 -2.36 37.46 -11.44
N LEU A 47 -1.47 36.74 -12.12
CA LEU A 47 -1.80 35.80 -13.20
C LEU A 47 -2.93 34.83 -12.80
N VAL A 48 -2.86 34.26 -11.59
CA VAL A 48 -3.86 33.31 -11.08
C VAL A 48 -5.23 33.95 -10.85
N GLU A 49 -5.29 35.24 -10.48
CA GLU A 49 -6.56 35.96 -10.30
C GLU A 49 -7.42 36.00 -11.59
N GLU A 50 -6.84 35.80 -12.79
CA GLU A 50 -7.60 35.73 -14.06
C GLU A 50 -8.48 34.49 -14.16
N LEU A 51 -8.16 33.44 -13.39
CA LEU A 51 -9.03 32.28 -13.28
C LEU A 51 -10.36 32.61 -12.60
N GLY A 52 -10.46 33.73 -11.86
CA GLY A 52 -11.62 34.06 -11.04
C GLY A 52 -12.93 34.04 -11.81
N ALA A 53 -12.99 34.61 -13.02
CA ALA A 53 -14.21 34.64 -13.83
C ALA A 53 -14.62 33.26 -14.33
N SER A 54 -13.68 32.47 -14.86
CA SER A 54 -13.93 31.11 -15.35
C SER A 54 -14.27 30.13 -14.22
N LEU A 55 -13.64 30.30 -13.07
CA LEU A 55 -13.91 29.52 -11.87
C LEU A 55 -15.30 29.81 -11.32
N ALA A 56 -15.69 31.08 -11.24
CA ALA A 56 -17.03 31.49 -10.81
C ALA A 56 -18.11 30.96 -11.78
N ALA A 57 -17.85 30.98 -13.09
CA ALA A 57 -18.77 30.44 -14.10
C ALA A 57 -19.04 28.92 -13.92
N ARG A 58 -18.06 28.18 -13.38
CA ARG A 58 -18.16 26.74 -13.09
C ARG A 58 -18.37 26.41 -11.60
N ARG A 59 -18.71 27.40 -10.76
CA ARG A 59 -18.87 27.25 -9.31
C ARG A 59 -17.71 26.50 -8.63
N GLY A 60 -16.50 26.67 -9.15
CA GLY A 60 -15.32 25.98 -8.64
C GLY A 60 -14.79 26.61 -7.36
N HIS A 61 -14.00 25.84 -6.62
CA HIS A 61 -13.38 26.29 -5.37
C HIS A 61 -11.93 26.73 -5.62
N LEU A 62 -11.56 27.95 -5.18
CA LEU A 62 -10.17 28.41 -5.17
C LEU A 62 -9.63 28.38 -3.74
N VAL A 63 -8.62 27.55 -3.52
CA VAL A 63 -7.90 27.45 -2.28
C VAL A 63 -6.51 28.00 -2.49
N ALA A 64 -6.10 28.97 -1.68
CA ALA A 64 -4.80 29.62 -1.80
C ALA A 64 -4.00 29.48 -0.51
N GLY A 65 -2.76 29.03 -0.63
CA GLY A 65 -1.78 28.98 0.45
C GLY A 65 -0.49 29.70 0.04
N LYS A 66 0.17 30.36 0.98
CA LYS A 66 1.47 31.01 0.74
C LYS A 66 2.49 30.53 1.75
N PHE A 67 3.61 29.99 1.28
CA PHE A 67 4.68 29.53 2.16
C PHE A 67 5.47 30.72 2.71
N ASP A 68 5.72 30.73 4.03
CA ASP A 68 6.50 31.77 4.69
C ASP A 68 7.95 31.33 4.84
N GLN A 69 8.88 32.20 4.43
CA GLN A 69 10.31 32.01 4.56
C GLN A 69 10.76 31.69 6.00
N TYR A 70 10.04 32.22 6.99
CA TYR A 70 10.40 32.15 8.41
C TYR A 70 9.62 31.09 9.21
N ASN A 71 8.65 30.39 8.61
CA ASN A 71 7.78 29.42 9.28
C ASN A 71 7.81 28.05 8.58
N ARG A 72 9.01 27.50 8.37
CA ARG A 72 9.26 26.24 7.63
C ARG A 72 9.24 24.98 8.48
N THR A 73 9.12 25.13 9.80
CA THR A 73 9.37 24.08 10.78
C THR A 73 8.18 23.16 11.02
N VAL A 74 6.98 23.55 10.57
CA VAL A 74 5.75 22.77 10.74
C VAL A 74 5.31 22.20 9.38
N PRO A 75 5.48 20.87 9.16
CA PRO A 75 5.02 20.21 7.95
C PRO A 75 3.53 20.44 7.69
N PHE A 76 3.18 20.61 6.41
CA PHE A 76 1.80 20.85 5.96
C PHE A 76 1.14 22.12 6.48
N ALA A 77 1.81 23.01 7.24
CA ALA A 77 1.13 24.14 7.88
C ALA A 77 0.34 25.01 6.89
N THR A 78 0.97 25.39 5.78
CA THR A 78 0.34 26.17 4.70
C THR A 78 -0.81 25.41 4.04
N LEU A 79 -0.63 24.11 3.80
CA LEU A 79 -1.62 23.23 3.19
C LEU A 79 -2.84 23.06 4.09
N LEU A 80 -2.63 22.72 5.37
CA LEU A 80 -3.68 22.56 6.37
C LEU A 80 -4.48 23.86 6.52
N ARG A 81 -3.81 25.01 6.57
CA ARG A 81 -4.51 26.30 6.63
C ARG A 81 -5.37 26.54 5.38
N ALA A 82 -4.82 26.27 4.19
CA ALA A 82 -5.57 26.45 2.95
C ALA A 82 -6.79 25.50 2.88
N LEU A 83 -6.65 24.26 3.35
CA LEU A 83 -7.74 23.29 3.44
C LEU A 83 -8.76 23.65 4.52
N ASP A 84 -8.34 24.28 5.62
CA ASP A 84 -9.24 24.78 6.65
C ASP A 84 -10.07 25.96 6.11
N ASP A 85 -9.47 26.86 5.33
CA ASP A 85 -10.16 27.95 4.64
C ASP A 85 -11.20 27.40 3.64
N LEU A 86 -10.90 26.28 2.94
CA LEU A 86 -11.86 25.59 2.09
C LEU A 86 -13.07 25.11 2.91
N ALA A 87 -12.81 24.42 4.02
CA ALA A 87 -13.85 23.92 4.91
C ALA A 87 -14.75 25.06 5.44
N GLN A 88 -14.16 26.20 5.83
CA GLN A 88 -14.92 27.36 6.29
C GLN A 88 -15.81 27.97 5.19
N ARG A 89 -15.32 28.07 3.96
CA ARG A 89 -16.11 28.63 2.85
C ARG A 89 -17.31 27.76 2.51
N VAL A 90 -17.12 26.44 2.45
CA VAL A 90 -18.21 25.49 2.22
C VAL A 90 -19.26 25.55 3.35
N LEU A 91 -18.85 25.86 4.59
CA LEU A 91 -19.77 26.09 5.71
C LEU A 91 -20.48 27.44 5.69
N GLY A 92 -19.80 28.50 5.23
CA GLY A 92 -20.28 29.89 5.28
C GLY A 92 -21.12 30.31 4.08
N ASP A 93 -20.82 29.76 2.91
CA ASP A 93 -21.64 29.95 1.72
C ASP A 93 -22.86 29.03 1.86
N GLY A 94 -24.02 29.61 2.18
CA GLY A 94 -25.31 28.91 2.30
C GLY A 94 -25.84 28.33 0.97
N GLU A 95 -24.99 27.73 0.14
CA GLU A 95 -25.36 26.90 -1.00
C GLU A 95 -25.89 25.54 -0.51
N GLY A 96 -27.08 25.56 0.12
CA GLY A 96 -28.15 24.56 -0.04
C GLY A 96 -27.91 23.06 0.22
N GLY A 97 -26.73 22.59 0.60
CA GLY A 97 -26.50 21.22 1.06
C GLY A 97 -26.75 21.14 2.56
N ASP A 98 -27.62 20.22 2.99
CA ASP A 98 -27.81 19.91 4.40
C ASP A 98 -26.41 19.65 5.00
N THR A 99 -26.05 20.25 6.14
CA THR A 99 -24.75 19.97 6.78
C THR A 99 -24.58 18.46 7.00
N ALA A 100 -25.69 17.74 7.13
CA ALA A 100 -25.78 16.28 7.13
C ALA A 100 -25.25 15.61 5.84
N GLU A 101 -25.47 16.17 4.66
CA GLU A 101 -25.02 15.62 3.37
C GLU A 101 -23.48 15.70 3.23
N TRP A 102 -22.90 16.85 3.60
CA TRP A 102 -21.44 17.00 3.64
C TRP A 102 -20.81 16.13 4.72
N GLN A 103 -21.47 15.99 5.88
CA GLN A 103 -21.06 15.04 6.91
C GLN A 103 -21.02 13.62 6.38
N GLU A 104 -22.09 13.15 5.72
CA GLU A 104 -22.18 11.80 5.19
C GLU A 104 -21.09 11.54 4.14
N ARG A 105 -20.91 12.45 3.17
CA ARG A 105 -19.86 12.34 2.15
C ARG A 105 -18.45 12.32 2.75
N LEU A 106 -18.18 13.17 3.74
CA LEU A 106 -16.89 13.20 4.43
C LEU A 106 -16.68 11.94 5.26
N TYR A 107 -17.68 11.45 5.98
CA TYR A 107 -17.58 10.21 6.76
C TYR A 107 -17.36 8.99 5.85
N GLU A 108 -18.06 8.90 4.72
CA GLU A 108 -17.91 7.81 3.76
C GLU A 108 -16.51 7.82 3.11
N ALA A 109 -15.99 8.99 2.77
CA ALA A 109 -14.68 9.12 2.14
C ALA A 109 -13.50 8.98 3.13
N LEU A 110 -13.63 9.48 4.36
CA LEU A 110 -12.55 9.52 5.35
C LEU A 110 -12.52 8.30 6.27
N GLY A 111 -13.67 7.68 6.56
CA GLY A 111 -13.76 6.55 7.49
C GLY A 111 -13.11 6.86 8.85
N GLU A 112 -12.19 5.99 9.30
CA GLU A 112 -11.42 6.18 10.54
C GLU A 112 -10.40 7.34 10.46
N GLY A 113 -10.04 7.79 9.24
CA GLY A 113 -9.24 9.00 8.99
C GLY A 113 -9.92 10.30 9.41
N THR A 114 -11.20 10.25 9.80
CA THR A 114 -11.93 11.39 10.34
C THR A 114 -11.28 11.94 11.63
N ALA A 115 -10.80 11.05 12.50
CA ALA A 115 -10.21 11.42 13.78
C ALA A 115 -8.96 12.30 13.59
N ILE A 116 -8.02 11.82 12.76
CA ILE A 116 -6.77 12.52 12.47
C ILE A 116 -7.03 13.84 11.72
N LEU A 117 -8.05 13.88 10.85
CA LEU A 117 -8.42 15.09 10.13
C LEU A 117 -9.05 16.15 11.04
N VAL A 118 -9.95 15.75 11.95
CA VAL A 118 -10.59 16.67 12.92
C VAL A 118 -9.60 17.18 13.98
N GLU A 119 -8.58 16.40 14.32
CA GLU A 119 -7.47 16.86 15.18
C GLU A 119 -6.52 17.83 14.46
N THR A 120 -6.45 17.78 13.13
CA THR A 120 -5.55 18.60 12.32
C THR A 120 -6.20 19.86 11.76
N LEU A 121 -7.50 19.83 11.43
CA LEU A 121 -8.27 20.92 10.82
C LEU A 121 -9.44 21.37 11.75
N PRO A 122 -9.34 22.54 12.41
CA PRO A 122 -10.38 23.05 13.31
C PRO A 122 -11.75 23.23 12.63
N SER A 123 -11.78 23.67 11.39
CA SER A 123 -13.02 23.93 10.64
C SER A 123 -13.66 22.64 10.14
N ALA A 124 -12.85 21.60 9.89
CA ALA A 124 -13.35 20.25 9.64
C ALA A 124 -14.11 19.68 10.85
N ARG A 125 -13.75 20.05 12.08
CA ARG A 125 -14.54 19.71 13.29
C ARG A 125 -15.97 20.26 13.21
N SER A 126 -16.14 21.45 12.64
CA SER A 126 -17.45 22.08 12.52
C SER A 126 -18.27 21.46 11.39
N MET A 127 -17.62 21.05 10.29
CA MET A 127 -18.27 20.29 9.21
C MET A 127 -18.68 18.89 9.68
N ILE A 128 -17.77 18.14 10.26
CA ILE A 128 -17.93 16.71 10.56
C ILE A 128 -18.66 16.48 11.91
N GLY A 129 -18.66 17.51 12.78
CA GLY A 129 -19.12 17.42 14.16
C GLY A 129 -17.96 17.19 15.13
N ALA A 130 -18.20 17.44 16.43
CA ALA A 130 -17.24 17.03 17.45
C ALA A 130 -16.99 15.52 17.26
N PRO A 131 -15.72 15.05 17.31
CA PRO A 131 -15.49 13.63 17.40
C PRO A 131 -16.33 13.19 18.60
N SER A 132 -17.29 12.28 18.39
CA SER A 132 -17.93 11.65 19.54
C SER A 132 -16.82 11.26 20.52
N SER A 133 -17.04 11.35 21.84
CA SER A 133 -16.05 11.14 22.91
C SER A 133 -15.29 9.79 22.87
N ARG A 134 -15.52 9.02 21.81
CA ARG A 134 -14.87 7.81 21.31
C ARG A 134 -13.50 8.05 20.63
N SER A 135 -13.14 9.26 20.21
CA SER A 135 -12.00 9.49 19.29
C SER A 135 -10.72 10.11 19.89
N SER A 136 -10.72 10.66 21.12
CA SER A 136 -9.57 11.45 21.61
C SER A 136 -8.50 10.66 22.39
N ALA A 137 -8.56 9.32 22.38
CA ALA A 137 -7.66 8.46 23.17
C ALA A 137 -6.58 7.74 22.31
N ALA A 138 -6.48 8.04 21.02
CA ALA A 138 -5.69 7.27 20.05
C ALA A 138 -4.16 7.47 20.08
N THR A 139 -3.58 8.16 21.08
CA THR A 139 -2.13 8.48 21.08
C THR A 139 -1.21 7.40 21.68
N SER A 140 -1.71 6.21 22.03
CA SER A 140 -0.91 5.13 22.63
C SER A 140 -1.10 3.76 21.96
N SER A 141 -0.82 3.66 20.65
CA SER A 141 -0.63 2.36 19.98
C SER A 141 0.72 2.31 19.28
N SER A 142 1.43 1.19 19.46
CA SER A 142 2.76 0.83 18.96
C SER A 142 2.87 0.65 17.44
N ALA A 143 2.11 1.40 16.65
CA ALA A 143 2.27 1.46 15.20
C ALA A 143 3.62 2.11 14.84
N SER A 144 4.25 1.62 13.77
CA SER A 144 5.50 2.18 13.27
C SER A 144 5.28 3.63 12.79
N SER A 145 6.30 4.49 12.88
CA SER A 145 6.22 5.91 12.45
C SER A 145 5.79 6.11 11.00
N ALA A 146 6.07 5.13 10.13
CA ALA A 146 5.68 5.17 8.72
C ALA A 146 4.15 5.13 8.54
N ASP A 147 3.43 4.45 9.44
CA ASP A 147 1.99 4.29 9.35
C ASP A 147 1.26 5.62 9.66
N SER A 148 1.70 6.42 10.62
CA SER A 148 1.03 7.68 10.99
C SER A 148 1.09 8.80 9.94
N GLN A 149 2.20 8.93 9.20
CA GLN A 149 2.33 9.98 8.20
C GLN A 149 1.50 9.63 6.96
N ALA A 150 1.61 8.38 6.51
CA ALA A 150 0.86 7.89 5.36
C ALA A 150 -0.67 7.90 5.62
N ARG A 151 -1.09 7.78 6.90
CA ARG A 151 -2.47 8.00 7.35
C ARG A 151 -2.96 9.42 7.16
N LEU A 152 -2.18 10.41 7.60
CA LEU A 152 -2.54 11.82 7.43
C LEU A 152 -2.56 12.20 5.95
N GLU A 153 -1.54 11.82 5.19
CA GLU A 153 -1.49 12.07 3.74
C GLU A 153 -2.70 11.45 3.02
N HIS A 154 -3.08 10.21 3.37
CA HIS A 154 -4.27 9.57 2.83
C HIS A 154 -5.56 10.31 3.22
N ALA A 155 -5.72 10.70 4.48
CA ALA A 155 -6.88 11.45 4.95
C ALA A 155 -7.01 12.79 4.22
N LEU A 156 -5.90 13.51 3.99
CA LEU A 156 -5.88 14.77 3.24
C LEU A 156 -6.23 14.57 1.74
N LEU A 157 -5.75 13.49 1.11
CA LEU A 157 -6.14 13.14 -0.27
C LEU A 157 -7.63 12.81 -0.36
N ARG A 158 -8.16 12.00 0.56
CA ARG A 158 -9.58 11.68 0.61
C ARG A 158 -10.43 12.93 0.85
N PHE A 159 -10.01 13.81 1.77
CA PHE A 159 -10.65 15.09 2.02
C PHE A 159 -10.73 15.93 0.73
N LEU A 160 -9.61 16.11 0.02
CA LEU A 160 -9.57 16.82 -1.26
C LEU A 160 -10.50 16.19 -2.31
N SER A 161 -10.54 14.86 -2.39
CA SER A 161 -11.38 14.14 -3.37
C SER A 161 -12.87 14.40 -3.21
N VAL A 162 -13.34 14.73 -1.99
CA VAL A 162 -14.76 15.01 -1.72
C VAL A 162 -15.19 16.32 -2.35
N PHE A 163 -14.30 17.32 -2.40
CA PHE A 163 -14.58 18.65 -2.96
C PHE A 163 -14.25 18.75 -4.45
N ALA A 164 -13.35 17.91 -4.95
CA ALA A 164 -12.91 17.94 -6.33
C ALA A 164 -13.86 17.15 -7.24
N CYS A 165 -14.99 17.75 -7.60
CA CYS A 165 -16.05 17.12 -8.40
C CYS A 165 -16.31 17.88 -9.72
N PRO A 166 -16.98 17.25 -10.70
CA PRO A 166 -17.30 17.89 -11.98
C PRO A 166 -18.11 19.18 -11.86
N GLU A 167 -18.99 19.25 -10.87
CA GLU A 167 -19.86 20.39 -10.58
C GLU A 167 -19.11 21.52 -9.87
N HIS A 168 -18.05 21.20 -9.14
CA HIS A 168 -17.20 22.14 -8.39
C HIS A 168 -15.72 21.82 -8.58
N PRO A 169 -15.09 22.20 -9.72
CA PRO A 169 -13.67 21.99 -9.94
C PRO A 169 -12.82 22.69 -8.87
N LEU A 170 -11.78 22.01 -8.37
CA LEU A 170 -10.92 22.52 -7.31
C LEU A 170 -9.62 23.10 -7.87
N VAL A 171 -9.32 24.35 -7.56
CA VAL A 171 -8.04 25.00 -7.83
C VAL A 171 -7.27 25.18 -6.53
N LEU A 172 -6.11 24.52 -6.41
CA LEU A 172 -5.20 24.68 -5.28
C LEU A 172 -3.99 25.51 -5.72
N PHE A 173 -3.95 26.77 -5.30
CA PHE A 173 -2.86 27.69 -5.56
C PHE A 173 -1.90 27.76 -4.36
N LEU A 174 -0.63 27.44 -4.59
CA LEU A 174 0.43 27.50 -3.59
C LEU A 174 1.53 28.45 -4.05
N ASP A 175 1.67 29.57 -3.34
CA ASP A 175 2.65 30.62 -3.64
C ASP A 175 3.94 30.46 -2.83
N ASP A 176 5.04 30.95 -3.38
CA ASP A 176 6.41 30.86 -2.85
C ASP A 176 6.86 29.40 -2.53
N LEU A 177 6.65 28.44 -3.44
CA LEU A 177 7.03 27.02 -3.24
C LEU A 177 8.51 26.80 -2.93
N GLN A 178 9.40 27.75 -3.23
CA GLN A 178 10.80 27.67 -2.82
C GLN A 178 10.97 27.54 -1.29
N TRP A 179 9.96 27.96 -0.51
CA TRP A 179 9.94 27.85 0.95
C TRP A 179 9.12 26.68 1.49
N ALA A 180 8.58 25.83 0.62
CA ALA A 180 7.81 24.66 1.03
C ALA A 180 8.68 23.63 1.77
N ASP A 181 8.10 22.99 2.78
CA ASP A 181 8.71 21.85 3.46
C ASP A 181 8.64 20.58 2.60
N ASP A 182 9.53 19.62 2.87
CA ASP A 182 9.63 18.38 2.10
C ASP A 182 8.35 17.53 2.16
N ALA A 183 7.60 17.57 3.26
CA ALA A 183 6.37 16.79 3.39
C ALA A 183 5.27 17.39 2.51
N SER A 184 5.12 18.72 2.52
CA SER A 184 4.24 19.45 1.61
C SER A 184 4.57 19.15 0.14
N LEU A 185 5.84 19.22 -0.27
CA LEU A 185 6.25 18.88 -1.64
C LEU A 185 5.93 17.43 -2.01
N ARG A 186 6.18 16.48 -1.10
CA ARG A 186 5.80 15.07 -1.29
C ARG A 186 4.30 14.89 -1.45
N PHE A 187 3.49 15.62 -0.70
CA PHE A 187 2.04 15.59 -0.84
C PHE A 187 1.56 16.13 -2.19
N LEU A 188 2.18 17.18 -2.74
CA LEU A 188 1.89 17.62 -4.11
C LEU A 188 2.17 16.51 -5.13
N LEU A 189 3.26 15.74 -4.93
CA LEU A 189 3.55 14.56 -5.75
C LEU A 189 2.53 13.42 -5.57
N ALA A 190 1.89 13.31 -4.40
CA ALA A 190 0.87 12.32 -4.12
C ALA A 190 -0.46 12.71 -4.78
N VAL A 191 -0.90 13.97 -4.65
CA VAL A 191 -2.08 14.53 -5.33
C VAL A 191 -1.98 14.34 -6.85
N ALA A 192 -0.81 14.60 -7.41
CA ALA A 192 -0.47 14.42 -8.81
C ALA A 192 -0.60 12.99 -9.34
N GLY A 193 -0.40 12.00 -8.47
CA GLY A 193 -0.32 10.58 -8.83
C GLY A 193 -1.54 9.76 -8.42
N ASP A 194 -2.50 10.36 -7.71
CA ASP A 194 -3.65 9.64 -7.19
C ASP A 194 -4.82 9.66 -8.20
N PRO A 195 -5.27 8.50 -8.73
CA PRO A 195 -6.37 8.43 -9.70
C PRO A 195 -7.74 8.83 -9.14
N SER A 196 -7.87 8.90 -7.81
CA SER A 196 -9.10 9.35 -7.14
C SER A 196 -9.23 10.87 -7.10
N ILE A 197 -8.12 11.61 -7.28
CA ILE A 197 -8.15 13.06 -7.40
C ILE A 197 -8.41 13.42 -8.85
N ARG A 198 -9.65 13.85 -9.12
CA ARG A 198 -10.11 14.33 -10.43
C ARG A 198 -10.53 15.78 -10.30
N ASN A 199 -10.82 16.43 -11.42
CA ASN A 199 -11.37 17.78 -11.43
C ASN A 199 -10.53 18.80 -10.64
N THR A 200 -9.20 18.65 -10.66
CA THR A 200 -8.28 19.42 -9.81
C THR A 200 -7.20 20.09 -10.66
N LEU A 201 -6.96 21.38 -10.41
CA LEU A 201 -5.84 22.15 -10.94
C LEU A 201 -4.94 22.60 -9.80
N LEU A 202 -3.71 22.09 -9.79
CA LEU A 202 -2.70 22.47 -8.82
C LEU A 202 -1.75 23.51 -9.42
N ILE A 203 -1.70 24.70 -8.83
CA ILE A 203 -0.87 25.81 -9.31
C ILE A 203 0.22 26.07 -8.28
N GLY A 204 1.47 25.86 -8.67
CA GLY A 204 2.63 26.16 -7.84
C GLY A 204 3.41 27.36 -8.36
N ALA A 205 3.48 28.45 -7.59
CA ALA A 205 4.30 29.61 -7.95
C ALA A 205 5.63 29.59 -7.19
N TYR A 206 6.74 29.86 -7.90
CA TYR A 206 8.05 29.95 -7.28
C TYR A 206 8.98 30.96 -7.97
N ARG A 207 10.08 31.27 -7.30
CA ARG A 207 11.13 32.19 -7.78
C ARG A 207 12.26 31.39 -8.43
N ASP A 208 12.45 31.56 -9.73
CA ASP A 208 13.44 30.83 -10.52
C ASP A 208 14.87 31.07 -10.05
N GLN A 209 15.19 32.29 -9.60
CA GLN A 209 16.53 32.63 -9.10
C GLN A 209 16.87 32.02 -7.72
N GLU A 210 15.87 31.54 -6.96
CA GLU A 210 16.06 30.94 -5.63
C GLU A 210 15.99 29.40 -5.67
N VAL A 211 15.64 28.81 -6.82
CA VAL A 211 15.48 27.36 -7.01
C VAL A 211 16.60 26.83 -7.89
N GLY A 212 17.72 26.47 -7.25
CA GLY A 212 18.87 25.87 -7.93
C GLY A 212 18.70 24.38 -8.27
N PRO A 213 19.70 23.75 -8.92
CA PRO A 213 19.66 22.34 -9.30
C PRO A 213 19.44 21.37 -8.13
N GLU A 214 19.98 21.70 -6.95
CA GLU A 214 19.88 20.89 -5.73
C GLU A 214 18.62 21.18 -4.90
N HIS A 215 17.78 22.13 -5.33
CA HIS A 215 16.61 22.55 -4.55
C HIS A 215 15.50 21.47 -4.54
N PRO A 216 14.78 21.23 -3.43
CA PRO A 216 13.71 20.22 -3.34
C PRO A 216 12.60 20.35 -4.41
N VAL A 217 12.23 21.58 -4.78
CA VAL A 217 11.30 21.86 -5.88
C VAL A 217 11.81 21.29 -7.22
N THR A 218 13.12 21.39 -7.49
CA THR A 218 13.74 20.82 -8.70
C THR A 218 13.62 19.30 -8.71
N ALA A 219 13.89 18.65 -7.57
CA ALA A 219 13.72 17.20 -7.44
C ALA A 219 12.25 16.78 -7.63
N ALA A 220 11.30 17.55 -7.09
CA ALA A 220 9.87 17.30 -7.27
C ALA A 220 9.45 17.41 -8.75
N LYS A 221 9.96 18.41 -9.49
CA LYS A 221 9.72 18.55 -10.94
C LYS A 221 10.20 17.32 -11.72
N VAL A 222 11.40 16.81 -11.39
CA VAL A 222 11.94 15.61 -12.03
C VAL A 222 11.05 14.40 -11.72
N ALA A 223 10.63 14.23 -10.48
CA ALA A 223 9.76 13.13 -10.06
C ALA A 223 8.38 13.17 -10.78
N LEU A 224 7.78 14.35 -10.96
CA LEU A 224 6.52 14.51 -11.70
C LEU A 224 6.66 14.05 -13.16
N ARG A 225 7.75 14.45 -13.83
CA ARG A 225 8.02 14.05 -15.22
C ARG A 225 8.23 12.55 -15.37
N GLN A 226 9.00 11.94 -14.47
CA GLN A 226 9.27 10.49 -14.50
C GLN A 226 8.02 9.63 -14.32
N ARG A 227 7.00 10.16 -13.63
CA ARG A 227 5.70 9.49 -13.41
C ARG A 227 4.73 9.63 -14.58
N GLY A 228 5.08 10.38 -15.63
CA GLY A 228 4.18 10.67 -16.75
C GLY A 228 3.05 11.63 -16.40
N THR A 229 3.12 12.35 -15.27
CA THR A 229 2.12 13.36 -14.91
C THR A 229 2.22 14.55 -15.87
N ARG A 230 1.06 15.09 -16.29
CA ARG A 230 1.01 16.31 -17.10
C ARG A 230 1.43 17.52 -16.26
N LEU A 231 2.59 18.06 -16.59
CA LEU A 231 3.17 19.24 -15.96
C LEU A 231 3.31 20.34 -17.02
N GLU A 232 2.58 21.45 -16.84
CA GLU A 232 2.69 22.65 -17.66
C GLU A 232 3.52 23.69 -16.90
N GLU A 233 4.60 24.20 -17.51
CA GLU A 233 5.47 25.22 -16.92
C GLU A 233 5.24 26.55 -17.64
N ILE A 234 4.86 27.56 -16.88
CA ILE A 234 4.65 28.93 -17.35
C ILE A 234 5.76 29.79 -16.77
N ASP A 235 6.65 30.27 -17.63
CA ASP A 235 7.67 31.23 -17.24
C ASP A 235 7.13 32.65 -17.44
N LEU A 236 7.24 33.50 -16.41
CA LEU A 236 6.85 34.91 -16.46
C LEU A 236 8.09 35.79 -16.63
N PRO A 237 8.50 36.07 -17.89
CA PRO A 237 9.64 36.93 -18.14
C PRO A 237 9.35 38.37 -17.71
N PRO A 238 10.38 39.20 -17.47
CA PRO A 238 10.19 40.64 -17.34
C PRO A 238 9.46 41.25 -18.54
N LEU A 239 8.75 42.35 -18.34
CA LEU A 239 8.02 43.03 -19.40
C LEU A 239 9.00 43.60 -20.44
N GLY A 240 8.75 43.28 -21.70
CA GLY A 240 9.49 43.83 -22.82
C GLY A 240 9.23 45.33 -23.05
N PRO A 241 10.07 46.01 -23.84
CA PRO A 241 9.96 47.44 -24.11
C PRO A 241 8.57 47.88 -24.63
N GLU A 242 7.99 47.12 -25.55
CA GLU A 242 6.67 47.42 -26.14
C GLU A 242 5.54 47.42 -25.10
N HIS A 243 5.60 46.50 -24.14
CA HIS A 243 4.65 46.41 -23.04
C HIS A 243 4.84 47.55 -22.02
N LEU A 244 6.09 47.96 -21.78
CA LEU A 244 6.42 49.13 -20.96
C LEU A 244 5.94 50.43 -21.60
N GLU A 245 6.12 50.57 -22.92
CA GLU A 245 5.63 51.73 -23.68
C GLU A 245 4.13 51.91 -23.51
N ALA A 246 3.36 50.83 -23.71
CA ALA A 246 1.91 50.84 -23.51
C ALA A 246 1.52 51.15 -22.07
N MET A 247 2.22 50.57 -21.08
CA MET A 247 1.96 50.82 -19.67
C MET A 247 2.24 52.26 -19.25
N ILE A 248 3.35 52.85 -19.71
CA ILE A 248 3.74 54.22 -19.39
C ILE A 248 2.84 55.22 -20.11
N ALA A 249 2.47 54.95 -21.36
CA ALA A 249 1.48 55.71 -22.12
C ALA A 249 0.13 55.78 -21.36
N ASP A 250 -0.42 54.62 -20.97
CA ASP A 250 -1.66 54.55 -20.21
C ASP A 250 -1.52 55.23 -18.82
N ALA A 251 -0.35 55.15 -18.16
CA ALA A 251 -0.12 55.75 -16.84
C ALA A 251 0.01 57.28 -16.84
N LEU A 252 0.49 57.85 -17.95
CA LEU A 252 0.67 59.28 -18.14
C LEU A 252 -0.47 59.93 -18.95
N ASP A 253 -1.49 59.13 -19.33
CA ASP A 253 -2.58 59.53 -20.22
C ASP A 253 -2.05 60.14 -21.55
N ALA A 254 -1.07 59.45 -22.15
CA ALA A 254 -0.34 59.88 -23.34
C ALA A 254 -0.41 58.82 -24.46
N SER A 255 -0.19 59.23 -25.71
CA SER A 255 -0.07 58.29 -26.85
C SER A 255 1.36 57.76 -26.98
N VAL A 256 1.52 56.50 -27.36
CA VAL A 256 2.84 55.93 -27.67
C VAL A 256 3.49 56.72 -28.83
N GLY A 257 4.71 57.22 -28.59
CA GLY A 257 5.50 58.00 -29.52
C GLY A 257 6.96 58.10 -29.05
N PRO A 258 7.84 58.84 -29.77
CA PRO A 258 9.28 58.84 -29.51
C PRO A 258 9.68 59.23 -28.07
N GLU A 259 8.92 60.12 -27.43
CA GLU A 259 9.17 60.56 -26.06
C GLU A 259 8.84 59.48 -25.02
N ILE A 260 7.72 58.78 -25.19
CA ILE A 260 7.34 57.63 -24.36
C ILE A 260 8.30 56.46 -24.59
N GLN A 261 8.74 56.22 -25.82
CA GLN A 261 9.74 55.19 -26.14
C GLN A 261 11.07 55.45 -25.44
N ALA A 262 11.55 56.71 -25.46
CA ALA A 262 12.78 57.08 -24.77
C ALA A 262 12.66 56.94 -23.24
N LEU A 263 11.51 57.30 -22.67
CA LEU A 263 11.23 57.09 -21.24
C LEU A 263 11.13 55.61 -20.89
N ALA A 264 10.42 54.82 -21.69
CA ALA A 264 10.27 53.38 -21.52
C ALA A 264 11.62 52.66 -21.61
N ALA A 265 12.51 53.05 -22.52
CA ALA A 265 13.86 52.51 -22.61
C ALA A 265 14.68 52.80 -21.35
N GLU A 266 14.59 54.01 -20.80
CA GLU A 266 15.28 54.37 -19.56
C GLU A 266 14.69 53.65 -18.35
N VAL A 267 13.36 53.57 -18.24
CA VAL A 267 12.66 52.80 -17.20
C VAL A 267 13.03 51.32 -17.31
N HIS A 268 13.04 50.73 -18.50
CA HIS A 268 13.46 49.35 -18.74
C HIS A 268 14.91 49.12 -18.34
N ARG A 269 15.83 50.03 -18.70
CA ARG A 269 17.25 49.94 -18.32
C ARG A 269 17.44 49.94 -16.81
N ARG A 270 16.69 50.77 -16.10
CA ARG A 270 16.76 50.90 -14.63
C ARG A 270 16.09 49.73 -13.92
N THR A 271 14.96 49.25 -14.46
CA THR A 271 14.09 48.30 -13.76
C THR A 271 14.17 46.87 -14.25
N ARG A 272 14.90 46.64 -15.34
CA ARG A 272 14.99 45.38 -16.09
C ARG A 272 13.61 44.82 -16.47
N GLY A 273 12.60 45.68 -16.61
CA GLY A 273 11.24 45.29 -17.00
C GLY A 273 10.43 44.59 -15.90
N ASN A 274 10.88 44.57 -14.65
CA ASN A 274 10.10 43.96 -13.56
C ASN A 274 8.82 44.80 -13.30
N PRO A 275 7.60 44.25 -13.46
CA PRO A 275 6.35 45.01 -13.34
C PRO A 275 6.21 45.79 -12.02
N PHE A 276 6.57 45.16 -10.89
CA PHE A 276 6.52 45.81 -9.59
C PHE A 276 7.49 46.99 -9.54
N PHE A 277 8.74 46.76 -9.97
CA PHE A 277 9.77 47.80 -9.91
C PHE A 277 9.52 48.94 -10.90
N VAL A 278 8.92 48.66 -12.06
CA VAL A 278 8.43 49.69 -12.99
C VAL A 278 7.39 50.59 -12.29
N ARG A 279 6.40 50.01 -11.61
CA ARG A 279 5.36 50.78 -10.89
C ARG A 279 5.93 51.62 -9.75
N GLU A 280 6.88 51.09 -8.98
CA GLU A 280 7.53 51.84 -7.90
C GLU A 280 8.46 52.93 -8.44
N PHE A 281 9.21 52.63 -9.52
CA PHE A 281 10.10 53.61 -10.12
C PHE A 281 9.35 54.79 -10.73
N LEU A 282 8.24 54.54 -11.44
CA LEU A 282 7.37 55.61 -11.95
C LEU A 282 6.80 56.48 -10.82
N ARG A 283 6.37 55.87 -9.71
CA ARG A 283 5.92 56.61 -8.52
C ARG A 283 7.04 57.45 -7.91
N PHE A 284 8.25 56.90 -7.80
CA PHE A 284 9.43 57.63 -7.34
C PHE A 284 9.72 58.85 -8.22
N LEU A 285 9.68 58.68 -9.55
CA LEU A 285 9.91 59.78 -10.49
C LEU A 285 8.89 60.91 -10.34
N VAL A 286 7.62 60.58 -10.07
CA VAL A 286 6.58 61.59 -9.78
C VAL A 286 6.79 62.25 -8.41
N GLN A 287 7.10 61.47 -7.37
CA GLN A 287 7.27 61.97 -6.00
C GLN A 287 8.46 62.93 -5.85
N GLU A 288 9.58 62.63 -6.51
CA GLU A 288 10.78 63.47 -6.48
C GLU A 288 10.75 64.60 -7.52
N GLY A 289 9.65 64.73 -8.28
CA GLY A 289 9.45 65.81 -9.24
C GLY A 289 10.19 65.67 -10.57
N PHE A 290 10.72 64.48 -10.89
CA PHE A 290 11.32 64.18 -12.19
C PHE A 290 10.27 64.04 -13.32
N ILE A 291 9.04 63.66 -12.96
CA ILE A 291 7.84 63.75 -13.79
C ILE A 291 6.90 64.74 -13.08
N ALA A 292 6.62 65.88 -13.71
CA ALA A 292 5.84 66.97 -13.11
C ALA A 292 4.85 67.58 -14.12
N GLU A 293 3.95 68.44 -13.65
CA GLU A 293 3.04 69.19 -14.54
C GLU A 293 3.86 70.13 -15.45
N GLY A 294 3.63 70.03 -16.76
CA GLY A 294 4.31 70.83 -17.78
C GLY A 294 3.77 72.26 -17.89
N ALA A 295 4.41 73.06 -18.74
CA ALA A 295 4.04 74.47 -18.96
C ALA A 295 2.69 74.67 -19.69
N ALA A 296 2.18 73.63 -20.36
CA ALA A 296 0.82 73.58 -20.90
C ALA A 296 -0.09 72.91 -19.87
N ALA A 297 -1.25 73.52 -19.59
CA ALA A 297 -2.13 73.18 -18.47
C ALA A 297 -2.70 71.74 -18.44
N ASP A 298 -2.39 70.90 -19.43
CA ASP A 298 -2.94 69.55 -19.59
C ASP A 298 -1.90 68.45 -19.90
N ALA A 299 -0.58 68.69 -19.81
CA ALA A 299 0.43 67.66 -20.12
C ALA A 299 1.49 67.50 -19.01
N LEU A 300 1.77 66.25 -18.62
CA LEU A 300 2.92 65.92 -17.78
C LEU A 300 4.21 66.04 -18.61
N ALA A 301 5.25 66.65 -18.03
CA ALA A 301 6.56 66.82 -18.64
C ALA A 301 7.64 66.13 -17.80
N TRP A 302 8.68 65.61 -18.47
CA TRP A 302 9.80 64.94 -17.84
C TRP A 302 11.12 65.28 -18.52
N ASP A 303 12.20 65.33 -17.73
CA ASP A 303 13.56 65.52 -18.23
C ASP A 303 14.34 64.19 -18.18
N LEU A 304 14.52 63.59 -19.35
CA LEU A 304 15.26 62.33 -19.52
C LEU A 304 16.72 62.43 -19.03
N ALA A 305 17.37 63.59 -19.12
CA ALA A 305 18.74 63.76 -18.63
C ALA A 305 18.80 63.73 -17.09
N GLN A 306 17.80 64.30 -16.43
CA GLN A 306 17.67 64.23 -14.97
C GLN A 306 17.31 62.81 -14.49
N ILE A 307 16.38 62.14 -15.17
CA ILE A 307 16.01 60.75 -14.86
C ILE A 307 17.22 59.81 -14.99
N ARG A 308 18.07 60.01 -16.00
CA ARG A 308 19.31 59.23 -16.21
C ARG A 308 20.34 59.40 -15.10
N THR A 309 20.38 60.58 -14.48
CA THR A 309 21.34 60.94 -13.43
C THR A 309 20.77 60.79 -12.02
N ALA A 310 19.49 60.46 -11.89
CA ALA A 310 18.84 60.22 -10.60
C ALA A 310 19.55 59.09 -9.81
N PRO A 311 19.84 59.30 -8.50
CA PRO A 311 20.51 58.32 -7.65
C PRO A 311 19.55 57.19 -7.26
N LEU A 312 19.58 56.08 -8.01
CA LEU A 312 18.77 54.89 -7.75
C LEU A 312 19.61 53.77 -7.10
N PRO A 313 19.09 53.13 -6.04
CA PRO A 313 19.65 51.89 -5.50
C PRO A 313 19.58 50.72 -6.49
N GLU A 314 20.49 49.75 -6.36
CA GLU A 314 20.65 48.60 -7.26
C GLU A 314 19.63 47.46 -7.03
N ASP A 315 18.85 47.50 -5.94
CA ASP A 315 17.85 46.48 -5.55
C ASP A 315 16.59 47.10 -4.90
N GLU A 316 15.44 46.44 -5.07
CA GLU A 316 14.10 46.80 -4.61
C GLU A 316 14.02 46.90 -3.08
N VAL A 317 14.63 45.96 -2.36
CA VAL A 317 14.67 45.97 -0.89
C VAL A 317 15.54 47.11 -0.38
N ALA A 318 16.66 47.42 -1.05
CA ALA A 318 17.54 48.52 -0.66
C ALA A 318 16.86 49.90 -0.78
N LEU A 319 15.96 50.09 -1.76
CA LEU A 319 15.14 51.30 -1.88
C LEU A 319 14.15 51.41 -0.72
N ILE A 320 13.45 50.33 -0.39
CA ILE A 320 12.47 50.30 0.72
C ILE A 320 13.18 50.49 2.07
N VAL A 321 14.31 49.82 2.29
CA VAL A 321 15.15 49.98 3.49
C VAL A 321 15.63 51.43 3.62
N ARG A 322 16.02 52.08 2.52
CA ARG A 322 16.41 53.50 2.54
C ARG A 322 15.24 54.41 2.92
N GLU A 323 14.04 54.18 2.39
CA GLU A 323 12.85 54.94 2.80
C GLU A 323 12.47 54.69 4.25
N MET A 324 12.58 53.45 4.72
CA MET A 324 12.34 53.10 6.12
C MET A 324 13.35 53.76 7.06
N ARG A 325 14.64 53.84 6.69
CA ARG A 325 15.68 54.55 7.48
C ARG A 325 15.43 56.05 7.63
N LYS A 326 14.65 56.66 6.73
CA LYS A 326 14.25 58.08 6.83
C LYS A 326 13.10 58.30 7.83
N LEU A 327 12.41 57.25 8.25
CA LEU A 327 11.33 57.36 9.25
C LEU A 327 11.89 57.62 10.64
N PRO A 328 11.11 58.19 11.57
CA PRO A 328 11.51 58.30 12.97
C PRO A 328 11.83 56.94 13.58
N ALA A 329 12.77 56.90 14.53
CA ALA A 329 13.23 55.66 15.17
C ALA A 329 12.09 54.84 15.80
N GLU A 330 11.06 55.51 16.33
CA GLU A 330 9.87 54.86 16.88
C GLU A 330 9.04 54.14 15.80
N THR A 331 8.92 54.74 14.62
CA THR A 331 8.20 54.16 13.48
C THR A 331 8.96 52.99 12.90
N GLN A 332 10.30 53.10 12.78
CA GLN A 332 11.14 51.98 12.37
C GLN A 332 11.00 50.78 13.31
N ALA A 333 11.10 51.01 14.63
CA ALA A 333 10.97 49.95 15.61
C ALA A 333 9.55 49.35 15.69
N THR A 334 8.52 50.13 15.40
CA THR A 334 7.13 49.61 15.27
C THR A 334 7.02 48.68 14.06
N LEU A 335 7.61 49.05 12.91
CA LEU A 335 7.64 48.22 11.71
C LEU A 335 8.47 46.94 11.89
N GLN A 336 9.59 47.01 12.62
CA GLN A 336 10.42 45.84 12.96
C GLN A 336 9.65 44.79 13.77
N ILE A 337 8.89 45.23 14.80
CA ILE A 337 8.05 44.32 15.60
C ILE A 337 6.90 43.78 14.76
N ALA A 338 6.25 44.63 13.94
CA ALA A 338 5.21 44.20 13.01
C ALA A 338 5.72 43.12 12.04
N ALA A 339 6.95 43.29 11.54
CA ALA A 339 7.57 42.33 10.65
C ALA A 339 7.83 40.97 11.33
N CYS A 340 8.12 40.97 12.64
CA CYS A 340 8.21 39.76 13.44
C CYS A 340 6.84 39.11 13.69
N ILE A 341 5.76 39.89 13.88
CA ILE A 341 4.41 39.34 14.10
C ILE A 341 3.88 38.67 12.82
N GLY A 342 4.00 39.34 11.66
CA GLY A 342 3.57 38.76 10.39
C GLY A 342 3.10 39.79 9.36
N ALA A 343 2.55 39.30 8.25
CA ALA A 343 2.06 40.16 7.16
C ALA A 343 0.81 40.97 7.55
N LEU A 344 -0.02 40.41 8.44
CA LEU A 344 -1.19 41.01 9.07
C LEU A 344 -0.91 41.09 10.58
N PHE A 345 -1.15 42.25 11.20
CA PHE A 345 -0.84 42.48 12.61
C PHE A 345 -1.84 43.47 13.24
N ASP A 346 -2.01 43.39 14.56
CA ASP A 346 -2.90 44.26 15.33
C ASP A 346 -2.11 45.38 16.03
N VAL A 347 -2.65 46.61 16.01
CA VAL A 347 -2.04 47.77 16.70
C VAL A 347 -1.86 47.51 18.19
N ASN A 348 -2.84 46.88 18.86
CA ASN A 348 -2.77 46.68 20.30
C ASN A 348 -1.64 45.70 20.67
N ASP A 349 -1.38 44.71 19.80
CA ASP A 349 -0.27 43.78 19.98
C ASP A 349 1.09 44.46 19.78
N LEU A 350 1.19 45.38 18.82
CA LEU A 350 2.38 46.22 18.63
C LEU A 350 2.63 47.13 19.84
N ALA A 351 1.60 47.82 20.29
CA ALA A 351 1.68 48.74 21.43
C ALA A 351 2.11 47.99 22.70
N ALA A 352 1.49 46.84 22.96
CA ALA A 352 1.82 46.01 24.11
C ALA A 352 3.25 45.43 24.03
N ALA A 353 3.69 44.94 22.86
CA ALA A 353 5.06 44.44 22.67
C ALA A 353 6.13 45.54 22.82
N ARG A 354 5.79 46.79 22.47
CA ARG A 354 6.64 47.98 22.64
C ARG A 354 6.62 48.56 24.05
N GLY A 355 5.58 48.30 24.84
CA GLY A 355 5.29 49.03 26.07
C GLY A 355 4.82 50.47 25.83
N THR A 356 4.15 50.74 24.70
CA THR A 356 3.58 52.05 24.34
C THR A 356 2.05 52.01 24.34
N THR A 357 1.38 53.15 24.10
CA THR A 357 -0.09 53.17 23.95
C THR A 357 -0.51 52.80 22.52
N ALA A 358 -1.76 52.35 22.34
CA ALA A 358 -2.32 52.09 21.01
C ALA A 358 -2.36 53.37 20.15
N ALA A 359 -2.52 54.54 20.77
CA ALA A 359 -2.47 55.83 20.07
C ALA A 359 -1.07 56.12 19.50
N ASP A 360 -0.01 55.83 20.25
CA ASP A 360 1.37 56.01 19.80
C ASP A 360 1.70 55.06 18.64
N ALA A 361 1.30 53.79 18.75
CA ALA A 361 1.48 52.80 17.69
C ALA A 361 0.70 53.17 16.41
N LEU A 362 -0.51 53.70 16.54
CA LEU A 362 -1.30 54.24 15.42
C LEU A 362 -0.63 55.45 14.78
N ALA A 363 -0.08 56.38 15.58
CA ALA A 363 0.64 57.54 15.05
C ALA A 363 1.88 57.13 14.26
N ALA A 364 2.63 56.13 14.75
CA ALA A 364 3.76 55.55 14.04
C ALA A 364 3.32 54.87 12.72
N LEU A 365 2.27 54.05 12.75
CA LEU A 365 1.75 53.39 11.55
C LEU A 365 1.16 54.39 10.54
N ALA A 366 0.58 55.50 10.97
CA ALA A 366 0.09 56.56 10.09
C ALA A 366 1.23 57.22 9.30
N GLN A 367 2.41 57.39 9.91
CA GLN A 367 3.60 57.87 9.21
C GLN A 367 4.10 56.86 8.18
N ALA A 368 4.10 55.57 8.53
CA ALA A 368 4.47 54.49 7.60
C ALA A 368 3.44 54.34 6.45
N GLN A 369 2.16 54.54 6.73
CA GLN A 369 1.08 54.56 5.74
C GLN A 369 1.23 55.74 4.78
N GLY A 370 1.63 56.93 5.25
CA GLY A 370 1.95 58.08 4.40
C GLY A 370 3.10 57.83 3.42
N LYS A 371 3.90 56.79 3.66
CA LYS A 371 4.97 56.29 2.77
C LYS A 371 4.60 55.01 2.03
N ASN A 372 3.33 54.60 2.05
CA ASN A 372 2.82 53.39 1.40
C ASN A 372 3.52 52.09 1.86
N LEU A 373 3.98 52.02 3.12
CA LEU A 373 4.63 50.81 3.65
C LEU A 373 3.62 49.83 4.25
N VAL A 374 2.57 50.37 4.88
CA VAL A 374 1.51 49.62 5.55
C VAL A 374 0.16 50.23 5.21
N MET A 375 -0.91 49.46 5.38
CA MET A 375 -2.26 49.96 5.23
C MET A 375 -3.23 49.24 6.18
N PRO A 376 -4.38 49.87 6.52
CA PRO A 376 -5.45 49.20 7.24
C PRO A 376 -5.91 47.96 6.49
N ALA A 377 -6.16 46.87 7.21
CA ALA A 377 -6.63 45.63 6.59
C ALA A 377 -8.05 45.79 6.01
N ASP A 378 -8.89 46.60 6.65
CA ASP A 378 -10.20 47.02 6.13
C ASP A 378 -10.25 48.56 6.01
N PRO A 379 -10.17 49.10 4.78
CA PRO A 379 -10.23 50.54 4.53
C PRO A 379 -11.58 51.20 4.90
N ARG A 380 -12.66 50.41 5.04
CA ARG A 380 -14.01 50.90 5.28
C ARG A 380 -14.33 51.07 6.77
N ARG A 381 -13.51 50.47 7.64
CA ARG A 381 -13.73 50.51 9.09
C ARG A 381 -13.15 51.81 9.68
N ARG A 382 -13.95 52.52 10.48
CA ARG A 382 -13.47 53.69 11.23
C ARG A 382 -12.44 53.22 12.26
N ILE A 383 -11.20 53.65 12.09
CA ILE A 383 -10.08 53.33 13.00
C ILE A 383 -10.21 54.22 14.23
N SER A 384 -10.42 53.62 15.41
CA SER A 384 -10.48 54.32 16.70
C SER A 384 -9.73 53.52 17.75
N ALA A 385 -8.87 54.19 18.52
CA ALA A 385 -8.14 53.61 19.65
C ALA A 385 -8.98 53.51 20.94
N ALA A 386 -10.23 54.00 20.93
CA ALA A 386 -10.97 54.33 22.16
C ALA A 386 -11.52 53.11 22.93
N ASP A 387 -11.62 51.92 22.31
CA ASP A 387 -12.40 50.81 22.88
C ASP A 387 -11.63 49.48 23.00
N GLY A 388 -10.31 49.47 22.79
CA GLY A 388 -9.49 48.25 22.82
C GLY A 388 -9.86 47.19 21.77
N ALA A 389 -10.70 47.56 20.79
CA ALA A 389 -11.07 46.70 19.68
C ALA A 389 -9.86 46.40 18.78
N PRO A 390 -9.84 45.25 18.07
CA PRO A 390 -8.78 44.95 17.11
C PRO A 390 -8.71 46.01 16.02
N ILE A 391 -7.48 46.47 15.75
CA ILE A 391 -7.16 47.44 14.72
C ILE A 391 -6.16 46.77 13.76
N PRO A 392 -6.65 45.99 12.78
CA PRO A 392 -5.78 45.21 11.92
C PRO A 392 -5.12 46.08 10.84
N PHE A 393 -3.82 45.95 10.70
CA PHE A 393 -2.99 46.52 9.64
C PHE A 393 -2.27 45.40 8.89
N ARG A 394 -1.89 45.68 7.65
CA ARG A 394 -1.06 44.79 6.83
C ARG A 394 0.08 45.55 6.17
N PHE A 395 1.18 44.84 5.90
CA PHE A 395 2.19 45.35 4.99
C PHE A 395 1.60 45.49 3.59
N LEU A 396 1.98 46.55 2.88
CA LEU A 396 1.51 46.74 1.50
C LEU A 396 2.05 45.62 0.59
N HIS A 397 3.30 45.21 0.84
CA HIS A 397 3.96 44.13 0.11
C HIS A 397 4.92 43.35 1.02
N ASP A 398 5.16 42.08 0.72
CA ASP A 398 6.07 41.21 1.48
C ASP A 398 7.50 41.74 1.54
N ARG A 399 7.92 42.45 0.49
CA ARG A 399 9.24 43.10 0.42
C ARG A 399 9.37 44.23 1.44
N VAL A 400 8.26 44.88 1.80
CA VAL A 400 8.24 45.86 2.88
C VAL A 400 8.41 45.16 4.23
N ARG A 401 7.72 44.03 4.44
CA ARG A 401 7.92 43.20 5.63
C ARG A 401 9.38 42.73 5.74
N GLN A 402 9.94 42.24 4.64
CA GLN A 402 11.34 41.80 4.56
C GLN A 402 12.31 42.94 4.88
N ALA A 403 12.13 44.12 4.26
CA ALA A 403 12.94 45.31 4.55
C ALA A 403 12.87 45.72 6.02
N ALA A 404 11.67 45.68 6.63
CA ALA A 404 11.49 45.95 8.05
C ALA A 404 12.17 44.90 8.94
N TYR A 405 12.18 43.63 8.52
CA TYR A 405 12.86 42.54 9.23
C TYR A 405 14.39 42.65 9.12
N GLU A 406 14.93 42.96 7.93
CA GLU A 406 16.37 43.14 7.69
C GLU A 406 16.94 44.40 8.37
N LEU A 407 16.09 45.36 8.71
CA LEU A 407 16.48 46.52 9.52
C LEU A 407 16.76 46.15 10.99
N ILE A 408 16.36 44.96 11.43
CA ILE A 408 16.63 44.49 12.79
C ILE A 408 18.11 44.09 12.87
N GLY A 409 18.86 44.72 13.76
CA GLY A 409 20.25 44.31 14.03
C GLY A 409 20.30 42.88 14.60
N GLU A 410 21.37 42.14 14.29
CA GLU A 410 21.54 40.75 14.75
C GLU A 410 21.42 40.61 16.29
N ASP A 411 21.93 41.60 17.04
CA ASP A 411 21.85 41.63 18.50
C ASP A 411 20.45 41.96 19.04
N ASP A 412 19.65 42.70 18.27
CA ASP A 412 18.30 43.11 18.66
C ASP A 412 17.22 42.07 18.33
N LEU A 413 17.49 41.19 17.35
CA LEU A 413 16.51 40.23 16.87
C LEU A 413 16.03 39.26 17.97
N PRO A 414 16.89 38.61 18.78
CA PRO A 414 16.44 37.75 19.88
C PRO A 414 15.57 38.50 20.89
N ARG A 415 15.90 39.76 21.17
CA ARG A 415 15.13 40.63 22.09
C ARG A 415 13.75 40.94 21.55
N ILE A 416 13.66 41.33 20.28
CA ILE A 416 12.38 41.60 19.62
C ILE A 416 11.53 40.33 19.53
N ARG A 417 12.12 39.20 19.12
CA ARG A 417 11.43 37.91 19.05
C ARG A 417 10.87 37.50 20.41
N LEU A 418 11.62 37.69 21.50
CA LEU A 418 11.15 37.42 22.86
C LEU A 418 9.93 38.30 23.25
N LEU A 419 9.98 39.59 22.94
CA LEU A 419 8.87 40.52 23.22
C LEU A 419 7.59 40.11 22.47
N VAL A 420 7.72 39.77 21.18
CA VAL A 420 6.60 39.26 20.37
C VAL A 420 6.05 37.96 20.96
N GLY A 421 6.92 36.99 21.28
CA GLY A 421 6.51 35.71 21.83
C GLY A 421 5.75 35.85 23.15
N ARG A 422 6.24 36.69 24.07
CA ARG A 422 5.57 36.98 25.35
C ARG A 422 4.19 37.59 25.14
N ARG A 423 4.05 38.51 24.19
CA ARG A 423 2.77 39.14 23.89
C ARG A 423 1.76 38.15 23.32
N LEU A 424 2.17 37.39 22.30
CA LEU A 424 1.32 36.38 21.67
C LEU A 424 0.89 35.30 22.68
N TYR A 425 1.81 34.88 23.58
CA TYR A 425 1.48 33.93 24.64
C TYR A 425 0.47 34.50 25.64
N ALA A 426 0.65 35.74 26.11
CA ALA A 426 -0.27 36.38 27.04
C ALA A 426 -1.68 36.55 26.44
N ASP A 427 -1.76 36.93 25.17
CA ASP A 427 -3.01 37.04 24.43
C ASP A 427 -3.69 35.68 24.23
N ALA A 428 -2.95 34.65 23.81
CA ALA A 428 -3.48 33.30 23.64
C ALA A 428 -4.01 32.75 24.98
N ARG A 429 -3.32 33.02 26.08
CA ARG A 429 -3.76 32.67 27.44
C ARG A 429 -5.03 33.42 27.85
N ALA A 430 -5.13 34.71 27.58
CA ALA A 430 -6.32 35.51 27.90
C ALA A 430 -7.56 35.05 27.10
N ARG A 431 -7.36 34.63 25.85
CA ARG A 431 -8.42 34.13 24.97
C ARG A 431 -8.73 32.64 25.16
N GLY A 432 -7.93 31.90 25.92
CA GLY A 432 -8.09 30.46 26.11
C GLY A 432 -7.74 29.62 24.87
N VAL A 433 -6.89 30.15 23.98
CA VAL A 433 -6.53 29.55 22.67
C VAL A 433 -5.04 29.17 22.59
N ILE A 434 -4.42 28.86 23.74
CA ILE A 434 -3.00 28.46 23.82
C ILE A 434 -2.71 27.30 22.86
N ASP A 435 -3.59 26.29 22.85
CA ASP A 435 -3.42 25.11 21.99
C ASP A 435 -3.46 25.46 20.51
N GLU A 436 -4.32 26.38 20.07
CA GLU A 436 -4.44 26.76 18.65
C GLU A 436 -3.22 27.53 18.16
N LYS A 437 -2.66 28.39 19.03
CA LYS A 437 -1.55 29.29 18.68
C LYS A 437 -0.18 28.80 19.15
N LEU A 438 -0.08 27.58 19.66
CA LEU A 438 1.10 27.06 20.35
C LEU A 438 2.41 27.29 19.58
N PHE A 439 2.45 26.88 18.32
CA PHE A 439 3.65 26.99 17.48
C PHE A 439 4.03 28.46 17.22
N GLU A 440 3.04 29.34 17.05
CA GLU A 440 3.25 30.75 16.74
C GLU A 440 4.10 31.42 17.82
N PHE A 441 3.69 31.35 19.09
CA PHE A 441 4.44 32.00 20.16
C PHE A 441 5.66 31.22 20.63
N VAL A 442 5.66 29.87 20.61
CA VAL A 442 6.82 29.07 21.06
C VAL A 442 8.05 29.32 20.19
N GLU A 443 7.90 29.45 18.87
CA GLU A 443 9.02 29.77 17.99
C GLU A 443 9.63 31.16 18.27
N HIS A 444 8.80 32.13 18.66
CA HIS A 444 9.26 33.45 19.06
C HIS A 444 10.00 33.41 20.40
N LEU A 445 9.44 32.72 21.39
CA LEU A 445 10.04 32.56 22.71
C LEU A 445 11.38 31.80 22.62
N ASN A 446 11.43 30.73 21.85
CA ASN A 446 12.66 29.94 21.64
C ASN A 446 13.76 30.72 20.94
N ALA A 447 13.42 31.59 19.98
CA ALA A 447 14.41 32.46 19.33
C ALA A 447 15.04 33.48 20.30
N GLY A 448 14.34 33.84 21.37
CA GLY A 448 14.80 34.72 22.43
C GLY A 448 15.21 34.02 23.73
N ALA A 449 15.25 32.68 23.74
CA ALA A 449 15.41 31.88 24.95
C ALA A 449 16.68 32.19 25.76
N SER A 450 17.77 32.56 25.08
CA SER A 450 19.04 32.92 25.72
C SER A 450 18.96 34.18 26.60
N LEU A 451 17.94 35.03 26.38
CA LEU A 451 17.71 36.26 27.15
C LEU A 451 16.78 36.03 28.36
N ILE A 452 16.20 34.83 28.52
CA ILE A 452 15.31 34.50 29.63
C ILE A 452 16.15 34.09 30.85
N THR A 453 16.21 34.97 31.84
CA THR A 453 16.96 34.74 33.09
C THR A 453 16.10 34.20 34.24
N CYS A 454 14.78 34.40 34.18
CA CYS A 454 13.86 33.91 35.21
C CYS A 454 13.66 32.39 35.08
N ALA A 455 13.97 31.63 36.14
CA ALA A 455 13.82 30.17 36.15
C ALA A 455 12.38 29.73 35.89
N ALA A 456 11.39 30.40 36.50
CA ALA A 456 9.97 30.06 36.32
C ALA A 456 9.51 30.25 34.86
N GLU A 457 10.00 31.28 34.17
CA GLU A 457 9.68 31.52 32.75
C GLU A 457 10.37 30.48 31.84
N ARG A 458 11.60 30.07 32.17
CA ARG A 458 12.29 28.99 31.45
C ARG A 458 11.54 27.66 31.58
N ASP A 459 11.05 27.33 32.77
CA ASP A 459 10.25 26.13 33.01
C ASP A 459 8.89 26.18 32.31
N GLU A 460 8.24 27.35 32.30
CA GLU A 460 7.00 27.55 31.55
C GLU A 460 7.23 27.33 30.03
N LEU A 461 8.30 27.89 29.47
CA LEU A 461 8.68 27.66 28.07
C LEU A 461 9.04 26.20 27.79
N ALA A 462 9.76 25.53 28.70
CA ALA A 462 10.07 24.10 28.57
C ALA A 462 8.80 23.21 28.54
N ARG A 463 7.75 23.56 29.30
CA ARG A 463 6.44 22.88 29.23
C ARG A 463 5.73 23.14 27.91
N LEU A 464 5.80 24.37 27.40
CA LEU A 464 5.25 24.72 26.10
C LEU A 464 5.99 23.98 24.96
N ASP A 465 7.31 23.81 25.07
CA ASP A 465 8.11 22.99 24.15
C ASP A 465 7.74 21.50 24.22
N LEU A 466 7.48 20.96 25.41
CA LEU A 466 6.98 19.59 25.55
C LEU A 466 5.64 19.41 24.81
N ALA A 467 4.72 20.37 24.98
CA ALA A 467 3.44 20.36 24.29
C ALA A 467 3.58 20.53 22.76
N ALA A 468 4.44 21.44 22.31
CA ALA A 468 4.72 21.70 20.90
C ALA A 468 5.35 20.46 20.25
N GLY A 469 6.30 19.82 20.93
CA GLY A 469 6.92 18.58 20.50
C GLY A 469 5.92 17.42 20.44
N ALA A 470 5.03 17.28 21.43
CA ALA A 470 4.00 16.25 21.42
C ALA A 470 3.04 16.41 20.22
N ARG A 471 2.64 17.64 19.93
CA ARG A 471 1.77 17.94 18.78
C ARG A 471 2.47 17.77 17.44
N ALA A 472 3.75 18.14 17.36
CA ALA A 472 4.57 17.87 16.19
C ALA A 472 4.74 16.35 15.96
N LYS A 473 5.00 15.57 17.02
CA LYS A 473 5.09 14.11 16.98
C LYS A 473 3.78 13.46 16.54
N ALA A 474 2.63 13.94 17.05
CA ALA A 474 1.31 13.47 16.64
C ALA A 474 1.04 13.75 15.15
N ARG A 475 1.56 14.86 14.62
CA ARG A 475 1.55 15.21 13.18
C ARG A 475 2.71 14.58 12.39
N THR A 476 3.42 13.61 12.96
CA THR A 476 4.58 12.92 12.36
C THR A 476 5.77 13.78 11.95
N ALA A 477 5.82 15.02 12.44
CA ALA A 477 6.93 15.94 12.25
C ALA A 477 8.07 15.63 13.24
N TYR A 478 8.67 14.44 13.14
CA TYR A 478 9.64 13.94 14.14
C TYR A 478 10.89 14.82 14.28
N ASP A 479 11.35 15.45 13.19
CA ASP A 479 12.45 16.42 13.24
C ASP A 479 12.11 17.67 14.05
N ALA A 480 10.94 18.25 13.79
CA ALA A 480 10.45 19.41 14.53
C ALA A 480 10.20 19.05 16.01
N ALA A 481 9.58 17.89 16.26
CA ALA A 481 9.34 17.38 17.61
C ALA A 481 10.65 17.20 18.39
N ALA A 482 11.64 16.53 17.80
CA ALA A 482 12.95 16.35 18.41
C ALA A 482 13.64 17.69 18.73
N ARG A 483 13.47 18.72 17.88
CA ARG A 483 13.97 20.07 18.13
C ARG A 483 13.27 20.74 19.32
N TYR A 484 11.94 20.76 19.38
CA TYR A 484 11.22 21.33 20.52
C TYR A 484 11.62 20.64 21.83
N TYR A 485 11.68 19.30 21.84
CA TYR A 485 12.12 18.55 23.02
C TYR A 485 13.57 18.87 23.42
N ALA A 486 14.48 19.06 22.46
CA ALA A 486 15.85 19.46 22.72
C ALA A 486 15.94 20.88 23.30
N THR A 487 15.16 21.83 22.76
CA THR A 487 15.11 23.20 23.25
C THR A 487 14.53 23.27 24.66
N GLY A 488 13.40 22.61 24.91
CA GLY A 488 12.79 22.52 26.24
C GLY A 488 13.74 21.87 27.26
N ALA A 489 14.47 20.82 26.86
CA ALA A 489 15.45 20.17 27.73
C ALA A 489 16.61 21.10 28.11
N ALA A 490 17.09 21.93 27.18
CA ALA A 490 18.12 22.93 27.45
C ALA A 490 17.62 24.06 28.39
N LEU A 491 16.33 24.35 28.35
CA LEU A 491 15.72 25.34 29.24
C LEU A 491 15.55 24.82 30.67
N ALA A 492 15.12 23.55 30.81
CA ALA A 492 14.86 22.86 32.08
C ALA A 492 16.11 22.38 32.85
N LEU A 493 17.31 22.83 32.44
CA LEU A 493 18.60 22.42 33.03
C LEU A 493 18.80 22.80 34.51
N SER A 494 17.94 23.62 35.12
CA SER A 494 18.03 23.94 36.56
C SER A 494 17.66 22.76 37.45
N GLY A 495 16.99 21.73 36.91
CA GLY A 495 16.67 20.50 37.64
C GLY A 495 15.50 20.61 38.63
N ASP A 496 14.76 21.73 38.60
CA ASP A 496 13.66 22.01 39.52
C ASP A 496 12.41 21.13 39.26
N ASP A 497 12.24 20.62 38.04
CA ASP A 497 11.16 19.69 37.65
C ASP A 497 11.73 18.43 36.94
N PRO A 498 12.17 17.41 37.70
CA PRO A 498 12.72 16.18 37.13
C PRO A 498 11.75 15.41 36.23
N THR A 499 10.43 15.59 36.42
CA THR A 499 9.40 14.95 35.60
C THR A 499 9.36 15.55 34.19
N LEU A 500 9.39 16.87 34.10
CA LEU A 500 9.46 17.59 32.83
C LEU A 500 10.75 17.23 32.07
N LEU A 501 11.89 17.25 32.75
CA LEU A 501 13.19 16.93 32.14
C LEU A 501 13.23 15.48 31.61
N PHE A 502 12.72 14.52 32.39
CA PHE A 502 12.58 13.14 31.94
C PHE A 502 11.71 13.02 30.69
N ALA A 503 10.51 13.63 30.70
CA ALA A 503 9.57 13.58 29.58
C ALA A 503 10.15 14.15 28.28
N LEU A 504 10.86 15.28 28.35
CA LEU A 504 11.54 15.91 27.22
C LEU A 504 12.62 15.00 26.63
N HIS A 505 13.50 14.45 27.47
CA HIS A 505 14.60 13.59 27.01
C HIS A 505 14.11 12.25 26.44
N LEU A 506 13.13 11.60 27.08
CA LEU A 506 12.55 10.36 26.57
C LEU A 506 11.82 10.59 25.24
N SER A 507 11.02 11.65 25.14
CA SER A 507 10.28 11.98 23.91
C SER A 507 11.23 12.33 22.76
N ARG A 508 12.36 13.02 23.05
CA ARG A 508 13.42 13.25 22.08
C ARG A 508 14.04 11.94 21.59
N ALA A 509 14.43 11.05 22.49
CA ALA A 509 15.03 9.76 22.13
C ALA A 509 14.09 8.93 21.25
N GLU A 510 12.80 8.94 21.57
CA GLU A 510 11.77 8.29 20.77
C GLU A 510 11.64 8.91 19.37
N CYS A 511 11.60 10.24 19.23
CA CYS A 511 11.58 10.87 17.91
C CYS A 511 12.84 10.57 17.08
N VAL A 512 14.03 10.53 17.69
CA VAL A 512 15.28 10.13 17.02
C VAL A 512 15.21 8.68 16.53
N TYR A 513 14.63 7.77 17.32
CA TYR A 513 14.34 6.40 16.89
C TYR A 513 13.39 6.38 15.68
N LEU A 514 12.30 7.15 15.73
CA LEU A 514 11.29 7.18 14.67
C LEU A 514 11.80 7.74 13.34
N ARG A 515 12.90 8.53 13.37
CA ARG A 515 13.67 8.96 12.18
C ARG A 515 14.62 7.91 11.63
N GLY A 516 14.75 6.75 12.28
CA GLY A 516 15.67 5.68 11.89
C GLY A 516 17.12 5.87 12.37
N GLN A 517 17.40 6.89 13.20
CA GLN A 517 18.74 7.16 13.73
C GLN A 517 19.01 6.33 14.99
N LEU A 518 19.12 5.02 14.81
CA LEU A 518 19.10 4.05 15.90
C LEU A 518 20.26 4.22 16.90
N ASP A 519 21.45 4.66 16.47
CA ASP A 519 22.62 4.86 17.33
C ASP A 519 22.47 6.07 18.25
N GLU A 520 21.97 7.17 17.71
CA GLU A 520 21.71 8.38 18.50
C GLU A 520 20.57 8.12 19.51
N ALA A 521 19.50 7.43 19.11
CA ALA A 521 18.41 7.09 20.00
C ALA A 521 18.88 6.24 21.20
N GLU A 522 19.71 5.24 20.97
CA GLU A 522 20.27 4.41 22.03
C GLU A 522 21.19 5.22 22.97
N ALA A 523 22.04 6.08 22.42
CA ALA A 523 22.91 6.94 23.21
C ALA A 523 22.10 7.88 24.12
N LEU A 524 21.00 8.45 23.62
CA LEU A 524 20.10 9.30 24.40
C LEU A 524 19.38 8.54 25.51
N LEU A 525 18.98 7.29 25.29
CA LEU A 525 18.34 6.44 26.31
C LEU A 525 19.31 6.01 27.41
N VAL A 526 20.59 5.79 27.08
CA VAL A 526 21.63 5.48 28.07
C VAL A 526 22.01 6.71 28.88
N ALA A 527 22.02 7.89 28.25
CA ALA A 527 22.41 9.16 28.86
C ALA A 527 21.22 9.99 29.37
N LEU A 528 20.11 9.36 29.81
CA LEU A 528 18.99 10.10 30.41
C LEU A 528 19.47 10.83 31.68
N PRO A 529 19.26 12.15 31.81
CA PRO A 529 19.75 12.93 32.94
C PRO A 529 19.00 12.62 34.24
N VAL A 530 17.76 12.12 34.13
CA VAL A 530 16.92 11.71 35.25
C VAL A 530 16.59 10.22 35.06
N PRO A 531 16.88 9.35 36.04
CA PRO A 531 16.51 7.95 35.95
C PRO A 531 14.98 7.78 36.06
N PRO A 532 14.37 6.76 35.43
CA PRO A 532 12.95 6.49 35.57
C PRO A 532 12.60 6.11 37.02
N ARG A 533 11.61 6.79 37.60
CA ARG A 533 11.20 6.68 39.02
C ARG A 533 9.93 5.87 39.22
N THR A 534 8.98 5.98 38.29
CA THR A 534 7.71 5.24 38.34
C THR A 534 7.76 4.02 37.44
N SER A 535 6.89 3.03 37.71
CA SER A 535 6.76 1.85 36.85
C SER A 535 6.39 2.21 35.41
N THR A 536 5.57 3.24 35.21
CA THR A 536 5.23 3.80 33.90
C THR A 536 6.43 4.40 33.19
N GLU A 537 7.25 5.19 33.89
CA GLU A 537 8.50 5.76 33.32
C GLU A 537 9.48 4.64 32.93
N LYS A 538 9.60 3.59 33.75
CA LYS A 538 10.45 2.42 33.47
C LYS A 538 9.97 1.64 32.24
N ALA A 539 8.67 1.37 32.16
CA ALA A 539 8.08 0.68 31.00
C ALA A 539 8.26 1.49 29.71
N ALA A 540 8.05 2.81 29.75
CA ALA A 540 8.23 3.67 28.59
C ALA A 540 9.67 3.68 28.06
N VAL A 541 10.68 3.74 28.95
CA VAL A 541 12.11 3.62 28.56
C VAL A 541 12.39 2.23 27.99
N CYS A 542 11.91 1.18 28.64
CA CYS A 542 12.08 -0.20 28.19
C CYS A 542 11.49 -0.40 26.78
N ARG A 543 10.28 0.09 26.53
CA ARG A 543 9.61 0.03 25.23
C ARG A 543 10.47 0.63 24.12
N VAL A 544 10.99 1.85 24.29
CA VAL A 544 11.81 2.49 23.25
C VAL A 544 13.12 1.73 23.04
N ARG A 545 13.78 1.27 24.12
CA ARG A 545 15.00 0.44 24.00
C ARG A 545 14.73 -0.87 23.27
N MET A 546 13.66 -1.59 23.62
CA MET A 546 13.27 -2.82 22.94
C MET A 546 12.96 -2.58 21.46
N ALA A 547 12.25 -1.49 21.12
CA ALA A 547 11.95 -1.12 19.74
C ALA A 547 13.23 -0.83 18.94
N VAL A 548 14.18 -0.08 19.49
CA VAL A 548 15.49 0.18 18.86
C VAL A 548 16.25 -1.12 18.60
N ARG A 549 16.32 -2.03 19.58
CA ARG A 549 17.06 -3.30 19.45
C ARG A 549 16.39 -4.28 18.49
N THR A 550 15.06 -4.35 18.50
CA THR A 550 14.28 -5.19 17.58
C THR A 550 14.43 -4.71 16.14
N THR A 551 14.38 -3.40 15.90
CA THR A 551 14.57 -2.78 14.56
C THR A 551 15.96 -3.08 13.98
N ARG A 552 16.99 -3.24 14.82
CA ARG A 552 18.34 -3.66 14.40
C ARG A 552 18.50 -5.16 14.14
N GLY A 553 17.41 -5.94 14.17
CA GLY A 553 17.45 -7.40 14.07
C GLY A 553 18.06 -8.10 15.31
N ARG A 554 18.21 -7.40 16.44
CA ARG A 554 18.81 -7.95 17.67
C ARG A 554 17.74 -8.44 18.64
N ALA A 555 16.90 -9.39 18.20
CA ALA A 555 15.77 -9.90 18.98
C ALA A 555 16.18 -10.43 20.37
N ALA A 556 17.29 -11.17 20.47
CA ALA A 556 17.80 -11.67 21.76
C ALA A 556 18.16 -10.54 22.74
N SER A 557 18.76 -9.45 22.25
CA SER A 557 19.10 -8.29 23.09
C SER A 557 17.84 -7.54 23.53
N ALA A 558 16.81 -7.45 22.69
CA ALA A 558 15.53 -6.85 23.07
C ALA A 558 14.84 -7.66 24.17
N ILE A 559 14.94 -9.00 24.11
CA ILE A 559 14.42 -9.89 25.15
C ILE A 559 15.08 -9.62 26.50
N GLU A 560 16.41 -9.57 26.56
CA GLU A 560 17.10 -9.32 27.83
C GLU A 560 16.71 -7.96 28.44
N VAL A 561 16.59 -6.90 27.63
CA VAL A 561 16.12 -5.58 28.11
C VAL A 561 14.72 -5.65 28.72
N GLY A 562 13.80 -6.41 28.11
CA GLY A 562 12.46 -6.59 28.64
C GLY A 562 12.43 -7.44 29.92
N LEU A 563 13.24 -8.51 29.99
CA LEU A 563 13.35 -9.37 31.17
C LEU A 563 13.95 -8.62 32.37
N ASP A 564 14.98 -7.81 32.15
CA ASP A 564 15.58 -6.96 33.18
C ASP A 564 14.54 -5.96 33.74
N ALA A 565 13.80 -5.29 32.85
CA ALA A 565 12.77 -4.34 33.25
C ALA A 565 11.61 -5.00 34.03
N LEU A 566 11.20 -6.21 33.65
CA LEU A 566 10.16 -6.95 34.40
C LEU A 566 10.65 -7.37 35.78
N ALA A 567 11.90 -7.81 35.91
CA ALA A 567 12.51 -8.14 37.20
C ALA A 567 12.57 -6.91 38.11
N GLU A 568 12.91 -5.73 37.58
CA GLU A 568 12.87 -4.47 38.33
C GLU A 568 11.46 -4.06 38.80
N LEU A 569 10.42 -4.51 38.10
CA LEU A 569 9.01 -4.33 38.50
C LEU A 569 8.50 -5.47 39.40
N GLY A 570 9.38 -6.38 39.82
CA GLY A 570 9.05 -7.52 40.69
C GLY A 570 8.32 -8.66 39.99
N LEU A 571 8.53 -8.82 38.67
CA LEU A 571 8.08 -9.99 37.91
C LEU A 571 9.29 -10.75 37.35
N ASP A 572 9.76 -11.74 38.10
CA ASP A 572 10.88 -12.59 37.68
C ASP A 572 10.45 -13.61 36.63
N ILE A 573 10.93 -13.44 35.41
CA ILE A 573 10.75 -14.38 34.32
C ILE A 573 12.06 -15.14 34.09
N PRO A 574 12.04 -16.49 34.05
CA PRO A 574 13.24 -17.29 33.85
C PRO A 574 13.87 -17.04 32.47
N ARG A 575 15.20 -16.86 32.46
CA ARG A 575 16.00 -16.74 31.23
C ARG A 575 16.24 -18.08 30.56
N ASP A 576 16.10 -19.19 31.26
CA ASP A 576 16.24 -20.53 30.70
C ASP A 576 14.93 -21.01 30.05
N GLU A 577 15.01 -21.61 28.84
CA GLU A 577 13.83 -22.08 28.09
C GLU A 577 13.11 -23.24 28.80
N ALA A 578 13.85 -24.16 29.44
CA ALA A 578 13.23 -25.30 30.13
C ALA A 578 12.45 -24.84 31.36
N ALA A 579 13.02 -23.93 32.15
CA ALA A 579 12.34 -23.29 33.27
C ALA A 579 11.12 -22.46 32.81
N ALA A 580 11.26 -21.71 31.70
CA ALA A 580 10.15 -20.94 31.12
C ALA A 580 8.99 -21.86 30.69
N LYS A 581 9.30 -23.00 30.07
CA LYS A 581 8.29 -24.00 29.66
C LYS A 581 7.50 -24.54 30.86
N ILE A 582 8.18 -24.94 31.93
CA ILE A 582 7.53 -25.46 33.14
C ILE A 582 6.62 -24.40 33.78
N LEU A 583 7.06 -23.15 33.83
CA LEU A 583 6.25 -22.07 34.38
C LEU A 583 5.07 -21.71 33.47
N ALA A 584 5.27 -21.76 32.14
CA ALA A 584 4.20 -21.52 31.17
C ALA A 584 3.04 -22.50 31.38
N GLU A 585 3.32 -23.79 31.56
CA GLU A 585 2.30 -24.81 31.83
C GLU A 585 1.47 -24.49 33.09
N LYS A 586 2.12 -24.01 34.16
CA LYS A 586 1.45 -23.56 35.38
C LYS A 586 0.57 -22.34 35.15
N GLU A 587 1.07 -21.34 34.43
CA GLU A 587 0.30 -20.13 34.11
C GLU A 587 -0.89 -20.43 33.19
N HIS A 588 -0.73 -21.32 32.21
CA HIS A 588 -1.83 -21.81 31.37
C HIS A 588 -2.91 -22.55 32.18
N ALA A 589 -2.52 -23.33 33.20
CA ALA A 589 -3.47 -23.97 34.10
C ALA A 589 -4.27 -22.92 34.90
N ARG A 590 -3.60 -21.90 35.43
CA ARG A 590 -4.25 -20.78 36.15
C ARG A 590 -5.23 -20.01 35.26
N VAL A 591 -4.90 -19.78 33.99
CA VAL A 591 -5.83 -19.17 33.02
C VAL A 591 -7.12 -20.00 32.94
N ARG A 592 -7.01 -21.32 32.80
CA ARG A 592 -8.17 -22.22 32.71
C ARG A 592 -9.03 -22.23 33.97
N GLU A 593 -8.39 -22.28 35.15
CA GLU A 593 -9.11 -22.23 36.43
C GLU A 593 -9.93 -20.94 36.56
N ARG A 594 -9.34 -19.79 36.21
CA ARG A 594 -10.04 -18.49 36.21
C ARG A 594 -11.20 -18.46 35.22
N LEU A 595 -11.00 -19.00 34.00
CA LEU A 595 -12.07 -19.08 33.00
C LEU A 595 -13.22 -19.98 33.45
N ALA A 596 -12.93 -21.14 34.04
CA ALA A 596 -13.94 -22.05 34.56
C ALA A 596 -14.76 -21.43 35.70
N ALA A 597 -14.13 -20.60 36.54
CA ALA A 597 -14.80 -19.95 37.67
C ALA A 597 -15.70 -18.78 37.27
N ARG A 598 -15.34 -17.99 36.24
CA ARG A 598 -16.02 -16.71 35.90
C ARG A 598 -16.78 -16.73 34.58
N GLY A 599 -16.43 -17.62 33.65
CA GLY A 599 -17.00 -17.65 32.30
C GLY A 599 -16.52 -16.50 31.41
N LEU A 600 -16.45 -16.75 30.10
CA LEU A 600 -15.92 -15.80 29.11
C LEU A 600 -16.80 -14.58 28.83
N SER A 601 -18.11 -14.68 29.09
CA SER A 601 -19.06 -13.57 28.90
C SER A 601 -18.84 -12.48 29.95
N VAL A 602 -18.74 -12.86 31.22
CA VAL A 602 -18.51 -11.95 32.35
C VAL A 602 -17.17 -11.22 32.21
N LEU A 603 -16.15 -11.92 31.70
CA LEU A 603 -14.84 -11.31 31.46
C LEU A 603 -14.88 -10.24 30.38
N ALA A 604 -15.75 -10.35 29.36
CA ALA A 604 -15.90 -9.28 28.38
C ALA A 604 -16.43 -7.98 29.03
N GLU A 605 -17.16 -8.07 30.14
CA GLU A 605 -17.74 -6.94 30.89
C GLU A 605 -16.85 -6.44 32.04
N GLY A 606 -15.60 -6.91 32.12
CA GLY A 606 -14.64 -6.52 33.16
C GLY A 606 -14.33 -5.01 33.18
N ALA A 607 -14.06 -4.49 34.38
CA ALA A 607 -13.65 -3.11 34.58
C ALA A 607 -12.28 -2.80 33.95
N PRO A 608 -11.98 -1.53 33.61
CA PRO A 608 -10.65 -1.12 33.18
C PRO A 608 -9.59 -1.36 34.25
N LEU A 609 -8.38 -1.74 33.84
CA LEU A 609 -7.23 -1.87 34.72
C LEU A 609 -6.66 -0.48 35.08
N GLU A 610 -6.80 -0.06 36.33
CA GLU A 610 -6.30 1.25 36.79
C GLU A 610 -4.90 1.21 37.41
N ASP A 611 -4.42 0.04 37.84
CA ASP A 611 -3.13 -0.11 38.53
C ASP A 611 -1.94 0.16 37.59
N PRO A 612 -1.13 1.21 37.83
CA PRO A 612 -0.03 1.61 36.94
C PRO A 612 1.12 0.59 36.88
N ASP A 613 1.38 -0.15 37.96
CA ASP A 613 2.43 -1.18 37.99
C ASP A 613 2.04 -2.37 37.12
N LYS A 614 0.75 -2.76 37.17
CA LYS A 614 0.23 -3.85 36.33
C LYS A 614 0.18 -3.44 34.86
N ARG A 615 -0.22 -2.20 34.54
CA ARG A 615 -0.19 -1.67 33.17
C ARG A 615 1.23 -1.65 32.61
N ALA A 616 2.21 -1.17 33.39
CA ALA A 616 3.63 -1.18 33.00
C ALA A 616 4.14 -2.60 32.68
N LYS A 617 3.75 -3.60 33.48
CA LYS A 617 4.07 -5.01 33.21
C LYS A 617 3.42 -5.51 31.93
N LEU A 618 2.14 -5.22 31.69
CA LEU A 618 1.44 -5.60 30.46
C LEU A 618 2.07 -4.97 29.22
N GLU A 619 2.50 -3.70 29.30
CA GLU A 619 3.20 -3.00 28.21
C GLU A 619 4.50 -3.72 27.84
N ILE A 620 5.36 -4.00 28.81
CA ILE A 620 6.64 -4.69 28.56
C ILE A 620 6.40 -6.12 28.04
N LEU A 621 5.48 -6.87 28.66
CA LEU A 621 5.10 -8.22 28.20
C LEU A 621 4.63 -8.21 26.74
N THR A 622 3.77 -7.26 26.37
CA THR A 622 3.26 -7.13 25.00
C THR A 622 4.39 -6.88 23.99
N ASN A 623 5.33 -6.01 24.34
CA ASN A 623 6.49 -5.71 23.49
C ASN A 623 7.50 -6.88 23.45
N LEU A 624 7.51 -7.78 24.43
CA LEU A 624 8.33 -8.99 24.45
C LEU A 624 7.80 -10.08 23.51
N LEU A 625 6.49 -10.12 23.24
CA LEU A 625 5.88 -11.21 22.48
C LEU A 625 6.45 -11.35 21.06
N ALA A 626 6.61 -10.25 20.32
CA ALA A 626 7.15 -10.30 18.96
C ALA A 626 8.59 -10.86 18.88
N PRO A 627 9.59 -10.31 19.61
CA PRO A 627 10.94 -10.87 19.58
C PRO A 627 11.01 -12.28 20.20
N ALA A 628 10.22 -12.59 21.24
CA ALA A 628 10.19 -13.93 21.82
C ALA A 628 9.64 -14.97 20.83
N ASN A 629 8.61 -14.63 20.04
CA ASN A 629 8.07 -15.54 19.02
C ASN A 629 9.12 -15.94 17.96
N LEU A 630 10.05 -15.03 17.64
CA LEU A 630 11.07 -15.28 16.62
C LEU A 630 12.17 -16.25 17.08
N VAL A 631 12.59 -16.19 18.34
CA VAL A 631 13.81 -16.88 18.80
C VAL A 631 13.66 -17.69 20.09
N ARG A 632 12.54 -17.56 20.83
CA ARG A 632 12.34 -18.14 22.18
C ARG A 632 10.88 -18.57 22.44
N PRO A 633 10.43 -19.72 21.90
CA PRO A 633 9.03 -20.13 21.94
C PRO A 633 8.47 -20.39 23.35
N ALA A 634 9.25 -20.95 24.29
CA ALA A 634 8.75 -21.20 25.63
C ALA A 634 8.58 -19.89 26.41
N LEU A 635 9.47 -18.92 26.20
CA LEU A 635 9.32 -17.58 26.76
C LEU A 635 8.07 -16.88 26.22
N PHE A 636 7.81 -16.97 24.92
CA PHE A 636 6.58 -16.43 24.32
C PHE A 636 5.34 -17.03 24.99
N SER A 637 5.30 -18.36 25.12
CA SER A 637 4.22 -19.10 25.79
C SER A 637 3.97 -18.58 27.21
N LEU A 638 5.04 -18.40 27.98
CA LEU A 638 4.99 -17.92 29.35
C LEU A 638 4.47 -16.48 29.43
N CYS A 639 5.06 -15.56 28.67
CA CYS A 639 4.68 -14.15 28.67
C CYS A 639 3.21 -13.96 28.30
N ALA A 640 2.73 -14.66 27.27
CA ALA A 640 1.34 -14.59 26.83
C ALA A 640 0.38 -15.12 27.92
N ALA A 641 0.74 -16.20 28.62
CA ALA A 641 -0.06 -16.74 29.71
C ALA A 641 -0.10 -15.81 30.94
N ILE A 642 1.03 -15.21 31.32
CA ILE A 642 1.10 -14.21 32.41
C ILE A 642 0.24 -13.00 32.06
N GLN A 643 0.37 -12.48 30.84
CA GLN A 643 -0.40 -11.33 30.38
C GLN A 643 -1.91 -11.59 30.45
N ALA A 644 -2.34 -12.78 30.00
CA ALA A 644 -3.73 -13.20 30.12
C ALA A 644 -4.17 -13.27 31.60
N ASN A 645 -3.35 -13.84 32.48
CA ASN A 645 -3.66 -13.94 33.91
C ASN A 645 -3.78 -12.59 34.62
N ILE A 646 -2.87 -11.65 34.38
CA ILE A 646 -2.94 -10.29 34.95
C ILE A 646 -4.25 -9.62 34.51
N SER A 647 -4.58 -9.72 33.23
CA SER A 647 -5.77 -9.09 32.66
C SER A 647 -7.08 -9.72 33.18
N LEU A 648 -7.11 -11.06 33.30
CA LEU A 648 -8.26 -11.79 33.84
C LEU A 648 -8.51 -11.52 35.33
N GLU A 649 -7.45 -11.22 36.09
CA GLU A 649 -7.55 -10.99 37.53
C GLU A 649 -7.89 -9.54 37.86
N HIS A 650 -7.27 -8.58 37.17
CA HIS A 650 -7.26 -7.17 37.57
C HIS A 650 -8.03 -6.24 36.63
N GLY A 651 -8.61 -6.76 35.54
CA GLY A 651 -9.31 -5.96 34.54
C GLY A 651 -8.48 -5.75 33.27
N HIS A 652 -9.08 -5.08 32.29
CA HIS A 652 -8.49 -4.95 30.96
C HIS A 652 -7.77 -3.62 30.76
N ALA A 653 -6.59 -3.68 30.14
CA ALA A 653 -5.94 -2.53 29.53
C ALA A 653 -5.94 -2.70 28.00
N ASP A 654 -5.54 -1.66 27.26
CA ASP A 654 -5.43 -1.73 25.80
C ASP A 654 -4.46 -2.84 25.37
N GLU A 655 -3.38 -3.01 26.13
CA GLU A 655 -2.39 -4.07 25.96
C GLU A 655 -3.00 -5.48 26.14
N SER A 656 -4.04 -5.61 26.98
CA SER A 656 -4.72 -6.89 27.22
C SER A 656 -5.38 -7.44 25.96
N ILE A 657 -5.94 -6.56 25.12
CA ILE A 657 -6.71 -6.96 23.93
C ILE A 657 -5.81 -7.66 22.91
N TYR A 658 -4.70 -7.01 22.56
CA TYR A 658 -3.70 -7.61 21.68
C TYR A 658 -3.03 -8.83 22.31
N GLY A 659 -2.81 -8.79 23.64
CA GLY A 659 -2.34 -9.94 24.42
C GLY A 659 -3.23 -11.17 24.30
N TYR A 660 -4.55 -11.02 24.45
CA TYR A 660 -5.51 -12.12 24.26
C TYR A 660 -5.50 -12.65 22.83
N MET A 661 -5.35 -11.76 21.84
CA MET A 661 -5.26 -12.17 20.45
C MET A 661 -4.03 -13.04 20.18
N LEU A 662 -2.86 -12.62 20.65
CA LEU A 662 -1.62 -13.39 20.52
C LEU A 662 -1.62 -14.67 21.35
N TYR A 663 -2.24 -14.64 22.53
CA TYR A 663 -2.45 -15.85 23.34
C TYR A 663 -3.36 -16.85 22.64
N GLY A 664 -4.44 -16.38 21.99
CA GLY A 664 -5.30 -17.21 21.15
C GLY A 664 -4.54 -17.85 19.99
N MET A 665 -3.74 -17.06 19.28
CA MET A 665 -2.85 -17.57 18.22
C MET A 665 -1.92 -18.67 18.75
N HIS A 666 -1.25 -18.44 19.88
CA HIS A 666 -0.37 -19.42 20.53
C HIS A 666 -1.08 -20.74 20.87
N LEU A 667 -2.27 -20.63 21.46
CA LEU A 667 -3.10 -21.78 21.83
C LEU A 667 -3.42 -22.64 20.61
N ALA A 668 -3.75 -22.02 19.47
CA ALA A 668 -4.07 -22.74 18.23
C ALA A 668 -2.84 -23.41 17.61
N THR A 669 -1.76 -22.66 17.42
CA THR A 669 -0.64 -23.09 16.56
C THR A 669 0.42 -23.91 17.29
N SER A 670 0.60 -23.68 18.59
CA SER A 670 1.67 -24.31 19.37
C SER A 670 1.15 -25.34 20.36
N LEU A 671 -0.05 -25.15 20.90
CA LEU A 671 -0.61 -26.02 21.95
C LEU A 671 -1.78 -26.89 21.48
N GLY A 672 -2.30 -26.68 20.26
CA GLY A 672 -3.43 -27.45 19.72
C GLY A 672 -4.75 -27.28 20.50
N ARG A 673 -4.91 -26.18 21.22
CA ARG A 673 -6.06 -25.87 22.10
C ARG A 673 -7.05 -24.93 21.40
N TYR A 674 -7.65 -25.44 20.33
CA TYR A 674 -8.47 -24.67 19.38
C TYR A 674 -9.69 -23.98 19.98
N ALA A 675 -10.49 -24.68 20.80
CA ALA A 675 -11.68 -24.10 21.41
C ALA A 675 -11.34 -22.87 22.28
N GLU A 676 -10.25 -22.96 23.05
CA GLU A 676 -9.77 -21.86 23.88
C GLU A 676 -9.19 -20.73 23.04
N ALA A 677 -8.47 -21.05 21.96
CA ALA A 677 -7.96 -20.07 21.01
C ALA A 677 -9.09 -19.21 20.42
N GLY A 678 -10.16 -19.85 19.96
CA GLY A 678 -11.34 -19.16 19.43
C GLY A 678 -12.02 -18.28 20.46
N ALA A 679 -12.09 -18.73 21.71
CA ALA A 679 -12.68 -17.97 22.79
C ALA A 679 -11.90 -16.69 23.11
N PHE A 680 -10.57 -16.76 23.20
CA PHE A 680 -9.72 -15.58 23.42
C PHE A 680 -9.70 -14.63 22.23
N GLY A 681 -9.64 -15.15 20.99
CA GLY A 681 -9.72 -14.32 19.79
C GLY A 681 -11.04 -13.54 19.71
N LYS A 682 -12.18 -14.20 19.96
CA LYS A 682 -13.50 -13.55 19.99
C LYS A 682 -13.67 -12.61 21.18
N LEU A 683 -13.00 -12.86 22.31
CA LEU A 683 -12.94 -11.90 23.41
C LEU A 683 -12.21 -10.62 22.99
N ALA A 684 -11.02 -10.76 22.38
CA ALA A 684 -10.25 -9.63 21.89
C ALA A 684 -11.02 -8.80 20.86
N LEU A 685 -11.65 -9.43 19.86
CA LEU A 685 -12.47 -8.72 18.86
C LEU A 685 -13.65 -7.96 19.50
N ARG A 686 -14.34 -8.55 20.48
CA ARG A 686 -15.45 -7.88 21.19
C ARG A 686 -14.99 -6.71 22.05
N LEU A 687 -13.83 -6.84 22.72
CA LEU A 687 -13.25 -5.74 23.50
C LEU A 687 -12.81 -4.59 22.59
N ASP A 688 -12.27 -4.91 21.42
CA ASP A 688 -11.90 -3.92 20.41
C ASP A 688 -13.10 -3.16 19.85
N GLU A 689 -14.18 -3.88 19.51
CA GLU A 689 -15.42 -3.25 19.02
C GLU A 689 -16.02 -2.25 20.02
N ARG A 690 -15.85 -2.49 21.33
CA ARG A 690 -16.29 -1.55 22.38
C ARG A 690 -15.44 -0.29 22.46
N ARG A 691 -14.18 -0.33 22.01
CA ARG A 691 -13.30 0.86 21.94
C ARG A 691 -13.69 1.81 20.80
N GLY A 692 -14.52 1.36 19.85
CA GLY A 692 -14.99 2.19 18.74
C GLY A 692 -13.82 2.72 17.92
N SER A 693 -13.72 4.05 17.77
CA SER A 693 -12.63 4.70 17.02
C SER A 693 -11.24 4.59 17.64
N ALA A 694 -11.12 4.10 18.88
CA ALA A 694 -9.83 3.77 19.49
C ALA A 694 -9.41 2.30 19.26
N GLY A 695 -10.23 1.51 18.55
CA GLY A 695 -9.91 0.12 18.22
C GLY A 695 -8.77 -0.03 17.20
N GLU A 696 -8.21 -1.23 17.11
CA GLU A 696 -7.22 -1.62 16.10
C GLU A 696 -7.79 -2.72 15.18
N PRO A 697 -8.90 -2.46 14.46
CA PRO A 697 -9.63 -3.53 13.78
C PRO A 697 -8.82 -4.14 12.63
N CYS A 698 -7.94 -3.38 11.96
CA CYS A 698 -7.05 -3.92 10.93
C CYS A 698 -6.16 -5.04 11.50
N ARG A 699 -5.36 -4.69 12.50
CA ARG A 699 -4.43 -5.59 13.19
C ARG A 699 -5.14 -6.80 13.78
N LEU A 700 -6.20 -6.62 14.57
CA LEU A 700 -6.83 -7.72 15.29
C LEU A 700 -7.57 -8.68 14.35
N ASN A 701 -8.27 -8.17 13.34
CA ASN A 701 -8.94 -9.04 12.37
C ASN A 701 -7.92 -9.81 11.51
N PHE A 702 -6.78 -9.20 11.17
CA PHE A 702 -5.70 -9.92 10.52
C PHE A 702 -5.15 -11.05 11.41
N VAL A 703 -4.77 -10.73 12.65
CA VAL A 703 -4.17 -11.76 13.54
C VAL A 703 -5.17 -12.89 13.80
N TYR A 704 -6.45 -12.59 14.03
CA TYR A 704 -7.48 -13.61 14.14
C TYR A 704 -7.59 -14.44 12.86
N GLY A 705 -7.71 -13.78 11.71
CA GLY A 705 -7.78 -14.44 10.40
C GLY A 705 -6.58 -15.32 10.08
N SER A 706 -5.40 -15.04 10.67
CA SER A 706 -4.22 -15.86 10.44
C SER A 706 -4.34 -17.28 11.01
N TYR A 707 -5.00 -17.48 12.16
CA TYR A 707 -5.18 -18.80 12.80
C TYR A 707 -6.64 -19.30 12.84
N ALA A 708 -7.62 -18.45 12.49
CA ALA A 708 -9.04 -18.82 12.52
C ALA A 708 -9.38 -20.01 11.60
N HIS A 709 -8.54 -20.35 10.62
CA HIS A 709 -8.72 -21.52 9.78
C HIS A 709 -8.66 -22.85 10.54
N PHE A 710 -8.12 -22.90 11.76
CA PHE A 710 -8.24 -24.05 12.66
C PHE A 710 -9.59 -24.15 13.38
N LEU A 711 -10.42 -23.11 13.27
CA LEU A 711 -11.60 -22.88 14.11
C LEU A 711 -12.87 -22.73 13.27
N GLU A 712 -12.76 -22.10 12.11
CA GLU A 712 -13.86 -21.64 11.27
C GLU A 712 -13.59 -21.98 9.80
N PRO A 713 -14.65 -22.23 8.99
CA PRO A 713 -14.53 -22.44 7.56
C PRO A 713 -13.75 -21.32 6.85
N ILE A 714 -12.95 -21.65 5.82
CA ILE A 714 -12.15 -20.66 5.06
C ILE A 714 -12.97 -19.44 4.56
N PRO A 715 -14.23 -19.58 4.09
CA PRO A 715 -15.03 -18.41 3.71
C PRO A 715 -15.26 -17.40 4.85
N ASP A 716 -15.42 -17.88 6.09
CA ASP A 716 -15.56 -17.02 7.27
C ASP A 716 -14.22 -16.37 7.63
N VAL A 717 -13.12 -17.11 7.50
CA VAL A 717 -11.74 -16.60 7.67
C VAL A 717 -11.46 -15.43 6.70
N LEU A 718 -11.85 -15.57 5.44
CA LEU A 718 -11.78 -14.50 4.43
C LEU A 718 -12.59 -13.27 4.84
N GLY A 719 -13.68 -13.43 5.59
CA GLY A 719 -14.46 -12.34 6.16
C GLY A 719 -13.63 -11.43 7.07
N TYR A 720 -12.87 -12.01 8.01
CA TYR A 720 -11.98 -11.23 8.88
C TYR A 720 -10.85 -10.56 8.11
N LEU A 721 -10.22 -11.27 7.17
CA LEU A 721 -9.14 -10.70 6.35
C LEU A 721 -9.65 -9.55 5.45
N ARG A 722 -10.85 -9.66 4.90
CA ARG A 722 -11.49 -8.56 4.15
C ARG A 722 -11.87 -7.39 5.05
N LYS A 723 -12.29 -7.64 6.29
CA LYS A 723 -12.49 -6.57 7.29
C LYS A 723 -11.17 -5.86 7.58
N ALA A 724 -10.08 -6.61 7.80
CA ALA A 724 -8.74 -6.06 7.98
C ALA A 724 -8.26 -5.25 6.77
N TYR A 725 -8.53 -5.72 5.55
CA TYR A 725 -8.24 -4.98 4.31
C TYR A 725 -8.97 -3.63 4.26
N ARG A 726 -10.28 -3.62 4.49
CA ARG A 726 -11.09 -2.39 4.43
C ARG A 726 -10.69 -1.40 5.51
N THR A 727 -10.54 -1.87 6.75
CA THR A 727 -10.15 -0.99 7.86
C THR A 727 -8.72 -0.53 7.69
N GLY A 728 -7.78 -1.38 7.28
CA GLY A 728 -6.40 -1.00 6.99
C GLY A 728 -6.26 0.06 5.89
N LEU A 729 -7.12 0.04 4.87
CA LEU A 729 -7.18 1.12 3.87
C LEU A 729 -7.71 2.43 4.46
N ALA A 730 -8.78 2.38 5.25
CA ALA A 730 -9.37 3.56 5.88
C ALA A 730 -8.45 4.16 6.95
N THR A 731 -7.74 3.29 7.67
CA THR A 731 -6.87 3.65 8.77
C THR A 731 -5.42 3.78 8.36
N GLY A 732 -5.01 3.57 7.11
CA GLY A 732 -3.60 3.59 6.68
C GLY A 732 -2.62 2.72 7.48
N ASP A 733 -3.08 1.64 8.11
CA ASP A 733 -2.23 0.60 8.71
C ASP A 733 -1.70 -0.32 7.61
N TYR A 734 -0.68 0.15 6.88
CA TYR A 734 -0.17 -0.51 5.68
C TYR A 734 0.55 -1.82 5.98
N ILE A 735 1.11 -1.98 7.19
CA ILE A 735 1.78 -3.22 7.60
C ILE A 735 0.76 -4.36 7.67
N TYR A 736 -0.28 -4.23 8.50
CA TYR A 736 -1.27 -5.31 8.66
C TYR A 736 -2.19 -5.44 7.45
N LEU A 737 -2.47 -4.35 6.74
CA LEU A 737 -3.12 -4.38 5.43
C LEU A 737 -2.35 -5.29 4.46
N SER A 738 -1.02 -5.14 4.38
CA SER A 738 -0.22 -5.94 3.47
C SER A 738 -0.26 -7.43 3.79
N TYR A 739 -0.28 -7.78 5.07
CA TYR A 739 -0.42 -9.17 5.48
C TYR A 739 -1.80 -9.71 5.11
N ALA A 740 -2.87 -8.94 5.34
CA ALA A 740 -4.22 -9.32 4.96
C ALA A 740 -4.35 -9.56 3.45
N CYS A 741 -3.85 -8.64 2.62
CA CYS A 741 -3.83 -8.79 1.15
C CYS A 741 -3.20 -10.11 0.71
N SER A 742 -2.03 -10.41 1.28
CA SER A 742 -1.25 -11.59 0.93
C SER A 742 -1.99 -12.89 1.29
N HIS A 743 -2.68 -12.90 2.44
CA HIS A 743 -3.45 -14.07 2.88
C HIS A 743 -4.75 -14.25 2.11
N ILE A 744 -5.40 -13.16 1.69
CA ILE A 744 -6.62 -13.24 0.85
C ILE A 744 -6.31 -14.02 -0.43
N VAL A 745 -5.22 -13.67 -1.13
CA VAL A 745 -4.85 -14.34 -2.38
C VAL A 745 -4.54 -15.82 -2.14
N LEU A 746 -3.78 -16.16 -1.10
CA LEU A 746 -3.46 -17.55 -0.78
C LEU A 746 -4.68 -18.38 -0.37
N LEU A 747 -5.64 -17.81 0.37
CA LEU A 747 -6.86 -18.53 0.72
C LEU A 747 -7.78 -18.73 -0.48
N ARG A 748 -7.86 -17.76 -1.40
CA ARG A 748 -8.56 -17.94 -2.68
C ARG A 748 -7.93 -19.03 -3.54
N LEU A 749 -6.60 -19.07 -3.57
CA LEU A 749 -5.85 -20.16 -4.22
C LEU A 749 -6.18 -21.52 -3.59
N ALA A 750 -6.23 -21.60 -2.25
CA ALA A 750 -6.55 -22.82 -1.52
C ALA A 750 -8.01 -23.30 -1.70
N LEU A 751 -8.96 -22.38 -1.85
CA LEU A 751 -10.35 -22.69 -2.24
C LEU A 751 -10.42 -23.25 -3.67
N GLY A 752 -9.45 -22.89 -4.51
CA GLY A 752 -9.44 -23.18 -5.94
C GLY A 752 -10.41 -22.31 -6.72
N ASP A 753 -10.50 -21.04 -6.34
CA ASP A 753 -11.04 -20.01 -7.23
C ASP A 753 -10.28 -20.06 -8.58
N PRO A 754 -10.92 -19.71 -9.72
CA PRO A 754 -10.26 -19.72 -11.02
C PRO A 754 -8.96 -18.94 -10.99
N LEU A 755 -7.85 -19.57 -11.42
CA LEU A 755 -6.50 -19.02 -11.27
C LEU A 755 -6.35 -17.63 -11.89
N LYS A 756 -7.04 -17.37 -13.00
CA LYS A 756 -7.12 -16.06 -13.64
C LYS A 756 -7.67 -14.97 -12.71
N ASP A 757 -8.79 -15.24 -12.02
CA ASP A 757 -9.43 -14.29 -11.10
C ASP A 757 -8.57 -14.03 -9.85
N VAL A 758 -7.75 -15.02 -9.46
CA VAL A 758 -6.79 -14.90 -8.38
C VAL A 758 -5.58 -14.06 -8.82
N ASP A 759 -5.09 -14.24 -10.04
CA ASP A 759 -3.97 -13.48 -10.62
C ASP A 759 -4.34 -11.99 -10.81
N GLU A 760 -5.54 -11.70 -11.32
CA GLU A 760 -6.04 -10.32 -11.47
C GLU A 760 -6.16 -9.60 -10.11
N GLU A 761 -6.62 -10.30 -9.08
CA GLU A 761 -6.67 -9.75 -7.72
C GLU A 761 -5.27 -9.56 -7.14
N ALA A 762 -4.36 -10.50 -7.35
CA ALA A 762 -2.97 -10.40 -6.91
C ALA A 762 -2.25 -9.21 -7.58
N GLU A 763 -2.50 -8.96 -8.87
CA GLU A 763 -1.97 -7.81 -9.58
C GLU A 763 -2.49 -6.49 -9.01
N ARG A 764 -3.81 -6.39 -8.77
CA ARG A 764 -4.41 -5.21 -8.14
C ARG A 764 -3.83 -4.93 -6.76
N LEU A 765 -3.66 -5.96 -5.94
CA LEU A 765 -3.13 -5.83 -4.58
C LEU A 765 -1.62 -5.53 -4.58
N LEU A 766 -0.84 -6.06 -5.53
CA LEU A 766 0.55 -5.67 -5.70
C LEU A 766 0.70 -4.20 -6.06
N ALA A 767 -0.09 -3.70 -7.02
CA ALA A 767 -0.07 -2.28 -7.41
C ALA A 767 -0.40 -1.35 -6.23
N LEU A 768 -1.27 -1.79 -5.31
CA LEU A 768 -1.52 -1.09 -4.06
C LEU A 768 -0.29 -1.11 -3.12
N MET A 769 0.39 -2.25 -2.98
CA MET A 769 1.59 -2.37 -2.13
C MET A 769 2.81 -1.63 -2.67
N GLU A 770 2.96 -1.53 -3.98
CA GLU A 770 4.04 -0.73 -4.60
C GLU A 770 3.92 0.75 -4.22
N ARG A 771 2.69 1.25 -4.01
CA ARG A 771 2.44 2.63 -3.54
C ARG A 771 2.88 2.86 -2.10
N THR A 772 2.85 1.83 -1.25
CA THR A 772 3.25 1.94 0.17
C THR A 772 4.76 1.93 0.36
N LYS A 773 5.53 1.50 -0.66
CA LYS A 773 7.00 1.36 -0.64
C LYS A 773 7.54 0.48 0.49
N VAL A 774 6.69 -0.34 1.13
CA VAL A 774 7.12 -1.27 2.18
C VAL A 774 7.75 -2.49 1.52
N ALA A 775 9.09 -2.57 1.55
CA ALA A 775 9.86 -3.57 0.82
C ALA A 775 9.50 -5.03 1.19
N SER A 776 9.17 -5.31 2.45
CA SER A 776 8.75 -6.64 2.90
C SER A 776 7.39 -7.04 2.31
N SER A 777 6.45 -6.10 2.24
CA SER A 777 5.11 -6.29 1.67
C SER A 777 5.18 -6.55 0.16
N ILE A 778 5.99 -5.79 -0.56
CA ILE A 778 6.21 -5.98 -2.00
C ILE A 778 6.78 -7.38 -2.26
N ALA A 779 7.80 -7.79 -1.49
CA ALA A 779 8.41 -9.10 -1.67
C ALA A 779 7.42 -10.25 -1.51
N VAL A 780 6.53 -10.18 -0.53
CA VAL A 780 5.52 -11.22 -0.29
C VAL A 780 4.51 -11.30 -1.43
N GLN A 781 4.05 -10.15 -1.93
CA GLN A 781 3.14 -10.12 -3.09
C GLN A 781 3.81 -10.60 -4.36
N THR A 782 5.09 -10.25 -4.58
CA THR A 782 5.88 -10.80 -5.68
C THR A 782 5.95 -12.32 -5.60
N LEU A 783 6.26 -12.87 -4.42
CA LEU A 783 6.31 -14.33 -4.23
C LEU A 783 4.97 -14.99 -4.59
N VAL A 784 3.84 -14.46 -4.09
CA VAL A 784 2.51 -14.98 -4.40
C VAL A 784 2.24 -14.99 -5.90
N ARG A 785 2.56 -13.91 -6.63
CA ARG A 785 2.41 -13.86 -8.08
C ARG A 785 3.28 -14.88 -8.80
N ARG A 786 4.50 -15.14 -8.32
CA ARG A 786 5.37 -16.17 -8.91
C ARG A 786 4.80 -17.57 -8.69
N ILE A 787 4.16 -17.84 -7.55
CA ILE A 787 3.45 -19.10 -7.31
C ILE A 787 2.30 -19.28 -8.32
N LEU A 788 1.50 -18.22 -8.54
CA LEU A 788 0.41 -18.24 -9.52
C LEU A 788 0.93 -18.42 -10.95
N ALA A 789 2.07 -17.79 -11.28
CA ALA A 789 2.73 -17.97 -12.58
C ALA A 789 3.21 -19.41 -12.80
N ALA A 790 3.81 -20.04 -11.78
CA ALA A 790 4.26 -21.43 -11.85
C ALA A 790 3.08 -22.38 -12.05
N LEU A 791 2.00 -22.24 -11.26
CA LEU A 791 0.79 -23.05 -11.40
C LEU A 791 0.08 -22.84 -12.76
N ALA A 792 0.21 -21.66 -13.35
CA ALA A 792 -0.30 -21.35 -14.69
C ALA A 792 0.63 -21.82 -15.83
N GLY A 793 1.80 -22.41 -15.54
CA GLY A 793 2.78 -22.82 -16.55
C GLY A 793 3.46 -21.64 -17.28
N ARG A 794 3.54 -20.46 -16.64
CA ARG A 794 4.16 -19.23 -17.19
C ARG A 794 5.62 -19.02 -16.74
N THR A 795 6.15 -19.91 -15.92
CA THR A 795 7.56 -19.90 -15.51
C THR A 795 8.42 -20.70 -16.49
N ILE A 796 9.75 -20.60 -16.38
CA ILE A 796 10.67 -21.37 -17.23
C ILE A 796 10.46 -22.89 -17.08
N ASP A 797 10.01 -23.29 -15.89
CA ASP A 797 9.69 -24.65 -15.51
C ASP A 797 8.68 -24.56 -14.35
N VAL A 798 7.70 -25.46 -14.32
CA VAL A 798 6.64 -25.48 -13.28
C VAL A 798 7.18 -25.70 -11.85
N ARG A 799 8.41 -26.23 -11.73
CA ARG A 799 9.12 -26.46 -10.46
C ARG A 799 9.92 -25.23 -10.02
N SER A 800 10.13 -24.26 -10.90
CA SER A 800 10.85 -23.02 -10.60
C SER A 800 9.92 -21.82 -10.58
N LEU A 801 10.26 -20.86 -9.73
CA LEU A 801 9.62 -19.54 -9.72
C LEU A 801 10.27 -18.58 -10.74
N SER A 802 11.32 -18.98 -11.45
CA SER A 802 12.06 -18.13 -12.40
C SER A 802 11.34 -17.93 -13.74
N GLY A 803 11.58 -16.80 -14.40
CA GLY A 803 10.96 -16.44 -15.69
C GLY A 803 10.59 -14.95 -15.80
N ASP A 804 10.38 -14.44 -17.01
CA ASP A 804 10.04 -13.03 -17.28
C ASP A 804 10.96 -12.00 -16.61
N GLY A 805 12.27 -12.29 -16.53
CA GLY A 805 13.25 -11.43 -15.86
C GLY A 805 13.26 -11.50 -14.33
N PHE A 806 12.47 -12.38 -13.72
CA PHE A 806 12.56 -12.73 -12.30
C PHE A 806 13.51 -13.92 -12.08
N ASP A 807 14.42 -13.76 -11.12
CA ASP A 807 15.38 -14.79 -10.69
C ASP A 807 15.08 -15.24 -9.26
N GLU A 808 14.74 -16.52 -9.10
CA GLU A 808 14.34 -17.13 -7.83
C GLU A 808 15.45 -17.10 -6.78
N ASP A 809 16.68 -17.46 -7.16
CA ASP A 809 17.81 -17.56 -6.22
C ASP A 809 18.21 -16.20 -5.66
N THR A 810 18.31 -15.18 -6.51
CA THR A 810 18.60 -13.79 -6.12
C THR A 810 17.50 -13.28 -5.20
N PHE A 811 16.23 -13.55 -5.53
CA PHE A 811 15.10 -13.14 -4.71
C PHE A 811 15.15 -13.79 -3.32
N VAL A 812 15.35 -15.11 -3.22
CA VAL A 812 15.43 -15.82 -1.94
C VAL A 812 16.63 -15.39 -1.12
N ALA A 813 17.79 -15.17 -1.75
CA ALA A 813 18.97 -14.61 -1.08
C ALA A 813 18.67 -13.25 -0.44
N SER A 814 17.97 -12.37 -1.17
CA SER A 814 17.55 -11.06 -0.65
C SER A 814 16.56 -11.16 0.51
N LEU A 815 15.70 -12.19 0.57
CA LEU A 815 14.80 -12.42 1.70
C LEU A 815 15.57 -12.84 2.95
N ARG A 816 16.59 -13.69 2.79
CA ARG A 816 17.48 -14.13 3.88
C ARG A 816 18.28 -12.96 4.44
N GLU A 817 18.88 -12.15 3.57
CA GLU A 817 19.65 -10.97 3.97
C GLU A 817 18.79 -9.95 4.73
N ARG A 818 17.55 -9.72 4.27
CA ARG A 818 16.60 -8.80 4.89
C ARG A 818 15.87 -9.37 6.11
N GLY A 819 16.07 -10.64 6.46
CA GLY A 819 15.42 -11.29 7.60
C GLY A 819 13.90 -11.46 7.46
N VAL A 820 13.38 -11.59 6.24
CA VAL A 820 11.93 -11.72 5.98
C VAL A 820 11.48 -13.18 6.16
N HIS A 821 11.55 -13.67 7.40
CA HIS A 821 11.38 -15.10 7.73
C HIS A 821 10.02 -15.69 7.31
N PHE A 822 8.93 -14.94 7.42
CA PHE A 822 7.60 -15.43 7.06
C PHE A 822 7.44 -15.67 5.55
N ALA A 823 8.05 -14.82 4.71
CA ALA A 823 8.08 -15.02 3.25
C ALA A 823 8.88 -16.28 2.87
N LEU A 824 9.96 -16.57 3.60
CA LEU A 824 10.72 -17.81 3.43
C LEU A 824 9.89 -19.05 3.79
N SER A 825 9.05 -18.99 4.83
CA SER A 825 8.13 -20.09 5.15
C SER A 825 7.10 -20.32 4.05
N TRP A 826 6.58 -19.26 3.43
CA TRP A 826 5.63 -19.37 2.32
C TRP A 826 6.28 -19.93 1.06
N TYR A 827 7.49 -19.47 0.75
CA TYR A 827 8.28 -19.99 -0.36
C TYR A 827 8.50 -21.50 -0.22
N ARG A 828 8.81 -21.98 0.98
CA ARG A 828 8.95 -23.43 1.25
C ARG A 828 7.64 -24.19 1.03
N ALA A 829 6.53 -23.69 1.55
CA ALA A 829 5.21 -24.30 1.33
C ALA A 829 4.85 -24.35 -0.16
N ALA A 830 5.21 -23.32 -0.92
CA ALA A 830 5.03 -23.29 -2.36
C ALA A 830 5.90 -24.34 -3.07
N ARG A 831 7.18 -24.45 -2.72
CA ARG A 831 8.06 -25.49 -3.28
C ARG A 831 7.56 -26.90 -2.99
N ILE A 832 7.08 -27.18 -1.79
CA ILE A 832 6.44 -28.46 -1.45
C ILE A 832 5.23 -28.71 -2.35
N THR A 833 4.39 -27.68 -2.54
CA THR A 833 3.20 -27.79 -3.38
C THR A 833 3.56 -28.07 -4.84
N LEU A 834 4.49 -27.31 -5.41
CA LEU A 834 4.94 -27.48 -6.80
C LEU A 834 5.64 -28.82 -7.02
N ALA A 835 6.51 -29.26 -6.09
CA ALA A 835 7.19 -30.55 -6.18
C ALA A 835 6.19 -31.71 -6.13
N PHE A 836 5.25 -31.70 -5.17
CA PHE A 836 4.23 -32.75 -5.05
C PHE A 836 3.34 -32.84 -6.29
N LEU A 837 2.85 -31.69 -6.79
CA LEU A 837 1.98 -31.64 -7.97
C LEU A 837 2.67 -32.09 -9.26
N ASN A 838 4.01 -32.17 -9.27
CA ASN A 838 4.81 -32.69 -10.38
C ASN A 838 5.30 -34.13 -10.16
N GLY A 839 4.94 -34.77 -9.03
CA GLY A 839 5.34 -36.13 -8.71
C GLY A 839 6.75 -36.28 -8.14
N ASP A 840 7.43 -35.19 -7.76
CA ASP A 840 8.78 -35.21 -7.19
C ASP A 840 8.72 -35.47 -5.66
N ASP A 841 8.25 -36.64 -5.24
CA ASP A 841 7.96 -36.96 -3.84
C ASP A 841 9.21 -36.96 -2.92
N GLU A 842 10.40 -37.29 -3.44
CA GLU A 842 11.66 -37.21 -2.68
C GLU A 842 12.03 -35.77 -2.32
N ASP A 843 11.89 -34.84 -3.29
CA ASP A 843 12.17 -33.42 -3.09
C ASP A 843 11.23 -32.80 -2.05
N VAL A 844 9.96 -33.24 -2.01
CA VAL A 844 9.00 -32.83 -0.97
C VAL A 844 9.54 -33.13 0.42
N LEU A 845 10.08 -34.35 0.65
CA LEU A 845 10.65 -34.72 1.95
C LEU A 845 11.93 -33.95 2.27
N VAL A 846 12.78 -33.69 1.28
CA VAL A 846 13.99 -32.87 1.46
C VAL A 846 13.62 -31.46 1.90
N ILE A 847 12.69 -30.80 1.19
CA ILE A 847 12.25 -29.43 1.49
C ILE A 847 11.57 -29.38 2.87
N ALA A 848 10.73 -30.36 3.20
CA ALA A 848 10.10 -30.46 4.52
C ALA A 848 11.13 -30.64 5.66
N GLY A 849 12.24 -31.34 5.38
CA GLY A 849 13.34 -31.56 6.31
C GLY A 849 14.20 -30.33 6.62
N GLU A 850 14.17 -29.28 5.78
CA GLU A 850 14.88 -28.01 6.02
C GLU A 850 14.34 -27.20 7.22
N GLY A 851 13.23 -27.65 7.83
CA GLY A 851 12.58 -27.03 8.99
C GLY A 851 11.84 -25.73 8.68
N GLY A 852 11.20 -25.14 9.68
CA GLY A 852 10.72 -23.73 9.63
C GLY A 852 9.43 -23.43 8.85
N ALA A 853 8.65 -24.43 8.43
CA ALA A 853 7.25 -24.22 8.07
C ALA A 853 6.39 -24.37 9.33
N GLY A 854 6.48 -23.42 10.27
CA GLY A 854 5.50 -23.36 11.35
C GLY A 854 4.11 -23.26 10.70
N ALA A 855 3.21 -24.18 11.05
CA ALA A 855 1.86 -24.26 10.47
C ALA A 855 0.95 -23.14 10.98
N TRP A 856 1.40 -21.88 10.91
CA TRP A 856 0.69 -20.70 11.39
C TRP A 856 -0.40 -20.25 10.41
N PHE A 857 -0.27 -20.62 9.14
CA PHE A 857 -1.15 -20.18 8.05
C PHE A 857 -1.72 -21.38 7.31
N TYR A 858 -2.92 -21.26 6.75
CA TYR A 858 -3.60 -22.35 6.05
C TYR A 858 -2.73 -23.00 4.98
N PHE A 859 -2.06 -22.19 4.14
CA PHE A 859 -1.17 -22.68 3.08
C PHE A 859 0.00 -23.55 3.60
N ALA A 860 0.49 -23.27 4.81
CA ALA A 860 1.50 -24.12 5.44
C ALA A 860 0.91 -25.45 5.93
N THR A 861 -0.38 -25.49 6.30
CA THR A 861 -1.07 -26.75 6.62
C THR A 861 -1.25 -27.65 5.39
N ASP A 862 -1.41 -27.06 4.20
CA ASP A 862 -1.42 -27.80 2.93
C ASP A 862 -0.06 -28.45 2.68
N ALA A 863 1.04 -27.72 2.89
CA ALA A 863 2.38 -28.30 2.74
C ALA A 863 2.61 -29.52 3.66
N VAL A 864 2.12 -29.47 4.91
CA VAL A 864 2.17 -30.64 5.83
C VAL A 864 1.37 -31.83 5.29
N TYR A 865 0.18 -31.56 4.74
CA TYR A 865 -0.67 -32.57 4.12
C TYR A 865 -0.05 -33.19 2.87
N LEU A 866 0.49 -32.38 1.96
CA LEU A 866 1.17 -32.87 0.76
C LEU A 866 2.44 -33.66 1.11
N THR A 867 3.16 -33.26 2.17
CA THR A 867 4.28 -34.04 2.72
C THR A 867 3.84 -35.43 3.19
N CYS A 868 2.67 -35.56 3.82
CA CYS A 868 2.11 -36.88 4.14
C CYS A 868 1.83 -37.71 2.89
N LEU A 869 1.25 -37.12 1.85
CA LEU A 869 0.91 -37.86 0.63
C LEU A 869 2.17 -38.33 -0.12
N ALA A 870 3.19 -37.48 -0.22
CA ALA A 870 4.50 -37.84 -0.80
C ALA A 870 5.14 -39.00 -0.02
N ALA A 871 5.17 -38.90 1.32
CA ALA A 871 5.66 -39.97 2.18
C ALA A 871 4.89 -41.28 1.98
N ALA A 872 3.57 -41.22 1.83
CA ALA A 872 2.72 -42.38 1.61
C ALA A 872 2.95 -43.06 0.24
N ARG A 873 3.23 -42.27 -0.81
CA ARG A 873 3.62 -42.79 -2.14
C ARG A 873 4.94 -43.57 -2.04
N LEU A 874 5.97 -42.95 -1.48
CA LEU A 874 7.29 -43.57 -1.30
C LEU A 874 7.24 -44.86 -0.46
N CYS A 875 6.40 -44.90 0.58
CA CYS A 875 6.18 -46.12 1.36
C CYS A 875 5.56 -47.26 0.53
N ALA A 876 4.60 -46.96 -0.33
CA ALA A 876 3.85 -47.97 -1.07
C ALA A 876 4.63 -48.53 -2.27
N GLU A 877 5.49 -47.74 -2.89
CA GLU A 877 6.31 -48.15 -4.03
C GLU A 877 7.55 -48.97 -3.63
N GLY A 878 7.85 -49.06 -2.33
CA GLY A 878 9.03 -49.77 -1.82
C GLY A 878 10.36 -49.12 -2.25
N VAL A 879 10.32 -47.86 -2.71
CA VAL A 879 11.45 -47.11 -3.28
C VAL A 879 12.48 -46.72 -2.22
N SER A 880 12.08 -46.63 -0.94
CA SER A 880 12.99 -46.33 0.17
C SER A 880 13.15 -47.53 1.11
N SER A 881 14.39 -47.93 1.39
CA SER A 881 14.74 -48.91 2.43
C SER A 881 14.76 -48.30 3.84
N SER A 882 14.34 -47.04 3.99
CA SER A 882 14.36 -46.28 5.24
C SER A 882 12.96 -46.25 5.87
N ASP A 883 12.87 -46.34 7.20
CA ASP A 883 11.62 -46.14 7.95
C ASP A 883 11.19 -44.66 8.03
N GLU A 884 12.03 -43.72 7.56
CA GLU A 884 11.83 -42.28 7.72
C GLU A 884 10.58 -41.72 7.00
N PRO A 885 10.21 -42.15 5.77
CA PRO A 885 8.96 -41.73 5.14
C PRO A 885 7.74 -42.14 5.98
N TYR A 886 7.71 -43.37 6.51
CA TYR A 886 6.59 -43.84 7.33
C TYR A 886 6.51 -43.08 8.67
N ALA A 887 7.65 -42.79 9.28
CA ALA A 887 7.72 -41.96 10.49
C ALA A 887 7.22 -40.53 10.23
N THR A 888 7.63 -39.92 9.11
CA THR A 888 7.17 -38.59 8.68
C THR A 888 5.67 -38.55 8.42
N PHE A 889 5.14 -39.56 7.71
CA PHE A 889 3.70 -39.73 7.52
C PHE A 889 2.96 -39.80 8.86
N GLY A 890 3.44 -40.64 9.79
CA GLY A 890 2.83 -40.83 11.11
C GLY A 890 2.78 -39.55 11.94
N ARG A 891 3.90 -38.81 12.03
CA ARG A 891 3.99 -37.55 12.79
C ARG A 891 3.04 -36.49 12.24
N ASN A 892 3.06 -36.26 10.93
CA ASN A 892 2.28 -35.20 10.29
C ASN A 892 0.78 -35.53 10.21
N ALA A 893 0.42 -36.81 10.00
CA ALA A 893 -0.98 -37.24 10.01
C ALA A 893 -1.66 -37.02 11.38
N ALA A 894 -0.92 -37.12 12.48
CA ALA A 894 -1.46 -36.84 13.82
C ALA A 894 -1.86 -35.36 13.99
N HIS A 895 -1.09 -34.43 13.41
CA HIS A 895 -1.44 -33.00 13.39
C HIS A 895 -2.73 -32.76 12.59
N ILE A 896 -2.84 -33.35 11.40
CA ILE A 896 -4.02 -33.21 10.52
C ILE A 896 -5.26 -33.79 11.17
N ALA A 897 -5.17 -34.95 11.83
CA ALA A 897 -6.27 -35.52 12.60
C ALA A 897 -6.72 -34.59 13.74
N GLY A 898 -5.77 -33.89 14.38
CA GLY A 898 -6.07 -32.84 15.36
C GLY A 898 -6.86 -31.69 14.75
N TRP A 899 -6.44 -31.20 13.58
CA TRP A 899 -7.11 -30.12 12.85
C TRP A 899 -8.49 -30.53 12.34
N ALA A 900 -8.65 -31.76 11.85
CA ALA A 900 -9.93 -32.32 11.41
C ALA A 900 -10.95 -32.42 12.55
N ARG A 901 -10.52 -32.73 13.77
CA ARG A 901 -11.42 -32.67 14.94
C ARG A 901 -11.81 -31.24 15.31
N ALA A 902 -10.93 -30.27 15.09
CA ALA A 902 -11.14 -28.87 15.46
C ALA A 902 -12.03 -28.14 14.44
N CYS A 903 -11.74 -28.29 13.15
CA CYS A 903 -12.51 -27.70 12.05
C CYS A 903 -12.69 -28.73 10.92
N PRO A 904 -13.71 -29.61 11.03
CA PRO A 904 -13.97 -30.64 10.01
C PRO A 904 -14.15 -30.05 8.60
N ALA A 905 -14.77 -28.86 8.50
CA ALA A 905 -15.02 -28.18 7.23
C ALA A 905 -13.75 -27.91 6.41
N ASN A 906 -12.59 -27.76 7.06
CA ASN A 906 -11.33 -27.40 6.41
C ASN A 906 -10.35 -28.57 6.28
N PHE A 907 -10.54 -29.66 7.03
CA PHE A 907 -9.52 -30.70 7.19
C PHE A 907 -10.04 -32.15 7.18
N ALA A 908 -11.35 -32.40 7.26
CA ALA A 908 -11.88 -33.77 7.32
C ALA A 908 -11.53 -34.60 6.08
N HIS A 909 -11.54 -34.00 4.90
CA HIS A 909 -11.16 -34.67 3.65
C HIS A 909 -9.68 -35.05 3.63
N LYS A 910 -8.81 -34.23 4.23
CA LYS A 910 -7.38 -34.55 4.38
C LYS A 910 -7.19 -35.76 5.27
N ASP A 911 -7.82 -35.77 6.45
CA ASP A 911 -7.75 -36.90 7.39
C ASP A 911 -8.29 -38.20 6.77
N LEU A 912 -9.41 -38.14 6.05
CA LEU A 912 -9.97 -39.29 5.32
C LEU A 912 -9.01 -39.81 4.23
N LEU A 913 -8.39 -38.92 3.45
CA LEU A 913 -7.45 -39.35 2.42
C LEU A 913 -6.20 -39.98 3.02
N LEU A 914 -5.67 -39.41 4.12
CA LEU A 914 -4.54 -40.00 4.83
C LEU A 914 -4.91 -41.34 5.49
N ALA A 915 -6.14 -41.51 5.96
CA ALA A 915 -6.63 -42.80 6.43
C ALA A 915 -6.70 -43.83 5.28
N ALA A 916 -7.12 -43.42 4.08
CA ALA A 916 -7.12 -44.27 2.89
C ALA A 916 -5.70 -44.71 2.50
N GLU A 917 -4.74 -43.78 2.47
CA GLU A 917 -3.33 -44.06 2.20
C GLU A 917 -2.73 -44.99 3.26
N ARG A 918 -3.05 -44.79 4.55
CA ARG A 918 -2.60 -45.68 5.62
C ARG A 918 -3.11 -47.11 5.41
N ALA A 919 -4.39 -47.27 5.07
CA ALA A 919 -4.98 -48.57 4.78
C ALA A 919 -4.33 -49.22 3.54
N ARG A 920 -4.04 -48.41 2.50
CA ARG A 920 -3.33 -48.86 1.30
C ARG A 920 -1.92 -49.38 1.63
N ILE A 921 -1.13 -48.62 2.40
CA ILE A 921 0.22 -49.02 2.85
C ILE A 921 0.18 -50.29 3.70
N ALA A 922 -0.84 -50.44 4.54
CA ALA A 922 -1.03 -51.63 5.38
C ALA A 922 -1.55 -52.86 4.60
N GLY A 923 -1.88 -52.72 3.31
CA GLY A 923 -2.47 -53.78 2.49
C GLY A 923 -3.97 -54.04 2.75
N ASP A 924 -4.63 -53.21 3.56
CA ASP A 924 -6.08 -53.32 3.82
C ASP A 924 -6.87 -52.59 2.71
N HIS A 925 -6.88 -53.19 1.53
CA HIS A 925 -7.54 -52.64 0.36
C HIS A 925 -9.07 -52.56 0.49
N ALA A 926 -9.67 -53.40 1.34
CA ALA A 926 -11.12 -53.39 1.57
C ALA A 926 -11.55 -52.14 2.34
N ALA A 927 -10.73 -51.68 3.30
CA ALA A 927 -10.96 -50.43 4.00
C ALA A 927 -10.55 -49.20 3.17
N ALA A 928 -9.50 -49.30 2.35
CA ALA A 928 -8.95 -48.15 1.59
C ALA A 928 -9.93 -47.57 0.55
N GLY A 929 -10.59 -48.40 -0.25
CA GLY A 929 -11.49 -47.95 -1.33
C GLY A 929 -12.59 -46.99 -0.87
N PRO A 930 -13.44 -47.37 0.11
CA PRO A 930 -14.47 -46.49 0.65
C PRO A 930 -13.92 -45.20 1.29
N LEU A 931 -12.70 -45.23 1.83
CA LEU A 931 -12.06 -44.05 2.41
C LEU A 931 -11.64 -43.04 1.33
N TYR A 932 -11.14 -43.51 0.17
CA TYR A 932 -10.86 -42.64 -0.98
C TYR A 932 -12.13 -41.94 -1.49
N GLU A 933 -13.21 -42.69 -1.69
CA GLU A 933 -14.50 -42.14 -2.14
C GLU A 933 -15.04 -41.10 -1.15
N ARG A 934 -15.04 -41.40 0.15
CA ARG A 934 -15.44 -40.45 1.21
C ARG A 934 -14.54 -39.22 1.30
N ALA A 935 -13.24 -39.36 1.03
CA ALA A 935 -12.32 -38.23 1.02
C ALA A 935 -12.65 -37.26 -0.14
N VAL A 936 -12.98 -37.80 -1.31
CA VAL A 936 -13.44 -37.01 -2.47
C VAL A 936 -14.76 -36.29 -2.15
N GLU A 937 -15.76 -37.01 -1.63
CA GLU A 937 -17.04 -36.43 -1.24
C GLU A 937 -16.88 -35.29 -0.22
N ALA A 938 -16.02 -35.49 0.79
CA ALA A 938 -15.74 -34.48 1.81
C ALA A 938 -15.03 -33.25 1.21
N ALA A 939 -14.11 -33.43 0.27
CA ALA A 939 -13.42 -32.31 -0.41
C ALA A 939 -14.39 -31.52 -1.30
N GLU A 940 -15.31 -32.18 -1.99
CA GLU A 940 -16.34 -31.56 -2.82
C GLU A 940 -17.35 -30.78 -1.96
N ALA A 941 -17.79 -31.36 -0.86
CA ALA A 941 -18.67 -30.69 0.11
C ALA A 941 -18.02 -29.43 0.71
N ALA A 942 -16.71 -29.48 0.95
CA ALA A 942 -15.91 -28.34 1.43
C ALA A 942 -15.63 -27.30 0.34
N ARG A 943 -15.92 -27.59 -0.94
CA ARG A 943 -15.64 -26.75 -2.11
C ARG A 943 -14.16 -26.37 -2.22
N LEU A 944 -13.27 -27.33 -1.98
CA LEU A 944 -11.82 -27.15 -2.08
C LEU A 944 -11.31 -27.81 -3.36
N THR A 945 -11.46 -27.13 -4.50
CA THR A 945 -11.17 -27.68 -5.83
C THR A 945 -9.79 -28.34 -5.95
N PRO A 946 -8.68 -27.76 -5.42
CA PRO A 946 -7.36 -28.37 -5.54
C PRO A 946 -7.28 -29.70 -4.77
N HIS A 947 -7.96 -29.77 -3.62
CA HIS A 947 -8.03 -30.99 -2.82
C HIS A 947 -8.93 -32.05 -3.45
N VAL A 948 -9.98 -31.66 -4.17
CA VAL A 948 -10.78 -32.60 -4.99
C VAL A 948 -9.91 -33.21 -6.07
N ALA A 949 -9.13 -32.40 -6.79
CA ALA A 949 -8.24 -32.87 -7.84
C ALA A 949 -7.22 -33.88 -7.29
N VAL A 950 -6.52 -33.54 -6.20
CA VAL A 950 -5.55 -34.44 -5.54
C VAL A 950 -6.21 -35.71 -5.01
N ALA A 951 -7.35 -35.61 -4.32
CA ALA A 951 -8.04 -36.79 -3.78
C ALA A 951 -8.50 -37.73 -4.90
N ARG A 952 -8.99 -37.19 -6.01
CA ARG A 952 -9.40 -37.96 -7.18
C ARG A 952 -8.20 -38.60 -7.90
N GLU A 953 -7.07 -37.91 -8.05
CA GLU A 953 -5.84 -38.54 -8.56
C GLU A 953 -5.41 -39.74 -7.70
N ARG A 954 -5.41 -39.57 -6.37
CA ARG A 954 -5.03 -40.65 -5.44
C ARG A 954 -5.99 -41.83 -5.50
N ALA A 955 -7.30 -41.57 -5.59
CA ALA A 955 -8.31 -42.59 -5.78
C ALA A 955 -8.15 -43.31 -7.13
N ALA A 956 -7.90 -42.57 -8.21
CA ALA A 956 -7.67 -43.12 -9.54
C ALA A 956 -6.47 -44.08 -9.57
N ALA A 957 -5.34 -43.66 -8.99
CA ALA A 957 -4.16 -44.51 -8.86
C ALA A 957 -4.47 -45.80 -8.07
N PHE A 958 -5.15 -45.69 -6.93
CA PHE A 958 -5.53 -46.86 -6.12
C PHE A 958 -6.43 -47.85 -6.87
N PHE A 959 -7.52 -47.38 -7.49
CA PHE A 959 -8.44 -48.28 -8.21
C PHE A 959 -7.78 -48.91 -9.44
N ARG A 960 -6.89 -48.17 -10.10
CA ARG A 960 -6.07 -48.67 -11.20
C ARG A 960 -5.14 -49.81 -10.74
N ASP A 961 -4.39 -49.62 -9.65
CA ASP A 961 -3.53 -50.66 -9.07
C ASP A 961 -4.31 -51.92 -8.67
N ARG A 962 -5.60 -51.77 -8.37
CA ARG A 962 -6.52 -52.86 -8.05
C ARG A 962 -7.16 -53.52 -9.28
N GLY A 963 -6.97 -52.96 -10.48
CA GLY A 963 -7.59 -53.41 -11.73
C GLY A 963 -9.07 -53.02 -11.90
N ASP A 964 -9.59 -52.08 -11.09
CA ASP A 964 -10.94 -51.53 -11.24
C ASP A 964 -10.91 -50.30 -12.14
N GLU A 965 -10.76 -50.55 -13.46
CA GLU A 965 -10.62 -49.49 -14.46
C GLU A 965 -11.86 -48.58 -14.53
N ALA A 966 -13.05 -49.11 -14.25
CA ALA A 966 -14.29 -48.34 -14.30
C ALA A 966 -14.28 -47.22 -13.26
N ARG A 967 -13.94 -47.55 -12.00
CA ARG A 967 -13.80 -46.53 -10.95
C ARG A 967 -12.58 -45.64 -11.17
N ALA A 968 -11.47 -46.19 -11.65
CA ALA A 968 -10.29 -45.39 -11.98
C ALA A 968 -10.64 -44.28 -13.00
N ARG A 969 -11.39 -44.59 -14.07
CA ARG A 969 -11.84 -43.60 -15.08
C ARG A 969 -12.72 -42.50 -14.48
N ILE A 970 -13.69 -42.86 -13.64
CA ILE A 970 -14.55 -41.87 -12.95
C ILE A 970 -13.71 -40.86 -12.16
N HIS A 971 -12.68 -41.34 -11.47
CA HIS A 971 -11.78 -40.48 -10.71
C HIS A 971 -10.85 -39.66 -11.61
N VAL A 972 -10.29 -40.22 -12.68
CA VAL A 972 -9.47 -39.47 -13.67
C VAL A 972 -10.28 -38.32 -14.26
N HIS A 973 -11.48 -38.57 -14.78
CA HIS A 973 -12.33 -37.50 -15.36
C HIS A 973 -12.67 -36.42 -14.34
N GLY A 974 -13.02 -36.80 -13.11
CA GLY A 974 -13.29 -35.81 -12.08
C GLY A 974 -12.04 -35.01 -11.65
N ALA A 975 -10.84 -35.59 -11.73
CA ALA A 975 -9.59 -34.87 -11.49
C ALA A 975 -9.32 -33.86 -12.61
N LEU A 976 -9.50 -34.26 -13.88
CA LEU A 976 -9.36 -33.38 -15.04
C LEU A 976 -10.35 -32.20 -14.99
N ASP A 977 -11.61 -32.46 -14.65
CA ASP A 977 -12.64 -31.43 -14.44
C ASP A 977 -12.27 -30.47 -13.30
N ALA A 978 -11.74 -30.99 -12.19
CA ALA A 978 -11.28 -30.16 -11.08
C ALA A 978 -10.10 -29.26 -11.48
N TYR A 979 -9.10 -29.78 -12.21
CA TYR A 979 -7.97 -28.97 -12.69
C TYR A 979 -8.39 -27.92 -13.72
N SER A 980 -9.32 -28.26 -14.61
CA SER A 980 -9.87 -27.32 -15.58
C SER A 980 -10.64 -26.18 -14.88
N ARG A 981 -11.49 -26.49 -13.89
CA ARG A 981 -12.17 -25.46 -13.09
C ARG A 981 -11.20 -24.58 -12.31
N TRP A 982 -10.11 -25.16 -11.81
CA TRP A 982 -9.09 -24.41 -11.09
C TRP A 982 -8.27 -23.51 -12.03
N GLY A 983 -8.12 -23.88 -13.31
CA GLY A 983 -7.37 -23.14 -14.32
C GLY A 983 -5.89 -23.54 -14.39
N THR A 984 -5.57 -24.80 -14.06
CA THR A 984 -4.21 -25.36 -14.10
C THR A 984 -4.11 -26.45 -15.17
N ASP A 985 -4.24 -26.06 -16.44
CA ASP A 985 -4.30 -26.99 -17.58
C ASP A 985 -3.06 -27.88 -17.71
N ALA A 986 -1.88 -27.35 -17.35
CA ALA A 986 -0.63 -28.11 -17.35
C ALA A 986 -0.68 -29.35 -16.41
N LEU A 987 -1.32 -29.21 -15.25
CA LEU A 987 -1.51 -30.34 -14.31
C LEU A 987 -2.56 -31.32 -14.84
N GLY A 988 -3.62 -30.83 -15.47
CA GLY A 988 -4.61 -31.67 -16.15
C GLY A 988 -3.98 -32.49 -17.28
N GLU A 989 -3.08 -31.89 -18.06
CA GLU A 989 -2.35 -32.59 -19.11
C GLU A 989 -1.41 -33.67 -18.55
N ARG A 990 -0.72 -33.40 -17.42
CA ARG A 990 0.07 -34.43 -16.72
C ARG A 990 -0.80 -35.64 -16.35
N VAL A 991 -1.95 -35.42 -15.73
CA VAL A 991 -2.87 -36.51 -15.35
C VAL A 991 -3.38 -37.26 -16.58
N ARG A 992 -3.68 -36.55 -17.67
CA ARG A 992 -4.08 -37.14 -18.96
C ARG A 992 -2.99 -38.05 -19.51
N GLN A 993 -1.73 -37.64 -19.44
CA GLN A 993 -0.58 -38.43 -19.88
C GLN A 993 -0.34 -39.66 -18.98
N GLU A 994 -0.38 -39.50 -17.66
CA GLU A 994 -0.19 -40.60 -16.70
C GLU A 994 -1.25 -41.72 -16.86
N HIS A 995 -2.48 -41.33 -17.21
CA HIS A 995 -3.63 -42.22 -17.38
C HIS A 995 -4.07 -42.35 -18.85
N ALA A 996 -3.19 -42.05 -19.81
CA ALA A 996 -3.51 -42.05 -21.23
C ALA A 996 -4.02 -43.40 -21.74
N ASP A 997 -3.57 -44.51 -21.15
CA ASP A 997 -4.05 -45.86 -21.45
C ASP A 997 -5.52 -46.07 -21.06
N LEU A 998 -5.92 -45.64 -19.86
CA LEU A 998 -7.30 -45.76 -19.38
C LEU A 998 -8.26 -44.91 -20.23
N LEU A 999 -7.83 -43.69 -20.58
CA LEU A 999 -8.61 -42.77 -21.42
C LEU A 999 -8.70 -43.27 -22.86
N LEU A 1000 -7.60 -43.78 -23.42
CA LEU A 1000 -7.60 -44.36 -24.75
C LEU A 1000 -8.49 -45.61 -24.82
N HIS A 1001 -8.46 -46.46 -23.78
CA HIS A 1001 -9.35 -47.63 -23.71
C HIS A 1001 -10.83 -47.22 -23.75
N GLU A 1002 -11.20 -46.15 -23.04
CA GLU A 1002 -12.56 -45.59 -23.06
C GLU A 1002 -12.95 -45.12 -24.46
N VAL A 1003 -12.12 -44.28 -25.09
CA VAL A 1003 -12.34 -43.78 -26.45
C VAL A 1003 -12.52 -44.93 -27.46
N ILE A 1004 -11.71 -45.98 -27.37
CA ILE A 1004 -11.85 -47.17 -28.21
C ILE A 1004 -13.19 -47.88 -27.95
N THR A 1005 -13.59 -48.03 -26.69
CA THR A 1005 -14.82 -48.74 -26.28
C THR A 1005 -16.09 -47.98 -26.69
N GLU A 1006 -16.09 -46.65 -26.54
CA GLU A 1006 -17.19 -45.79 -26.99
C GLU A 1006 -17.32 -45.85 -28.51
N SER A 1007 -16.21 -45.69 -29.24
CA SER A 1007 -16.18 -45.78 -30.70
C SER A 1007 -16.61 -47.16 -31.19
N GLU A 1008 -16.30 -48.24 -30.45
CA GLU A 1008 -16.76 -49.60 -30.75
C GLU A 1008 -18.28 -49.75 -30.64
N THR A 1009 -18.85 -49.17 -29.58
CA THR A 1009 -20.28 -49.20 -29.32
C THR A 1009 -21.04 -48.44 -30.42
N GLU A 1010 -20.51 -47.27 -30.84
CA GLU A 1010 -21.06 -46.50 -31.96
C GLU A 1010 -20.98 -47.26 -33.29
N ALA A 1011 -19.82 -47.88 -33.57
CA ALA A 1011 -19.59 -48.62 -34.81
C ALA A 1011 -20.44 -49.89 -34.95
N ARG A 1012 -20.64 -50.65 -33.85
CA ARG A 1012 -21.42 -51.90 -33.87
C ARG A 1012 -22.93 -51.70 -33.75
N GLY A 1013 -23.38 -50.55 -33.24
CA GLY A 1013 -24.78 -50.28 -32.93
C GLY A 1013 -25.63 -49.74 -34.09
N ARG A 1014 -25.05 -49.50 -35.29
CA ARG A 1014 -25.72 -48.80 -36.39
C ARG A 1014 -25.52 -49.48 -37.76
N PRO A 1015 -26.52 -49.42 -38.67
CA PRO A 1015 -26.33 -49.79 -40.06
C PRO A 1015 -25.27 -48.89 -40.70
N VAL A 1016 -24.56 -49.39 -41.71
CA VAL A 1016 -23.53 -48.62 -42.44
C VAL A 1016 -24.16 -47.35 -43.04
N VAL A 1017 -23.66 -46.18 -42.66
CA VAL A 1017 -24.07 -44.88 -43.22
C VAL A 1017 -22.91 -44.31 -44.01
N VAL A 1018 -23.01 -44.31 -45.34
CA VAL A 1018 -21.97 -43.82 -46.23
C VAL A 1018 -22.12 -42.31 -46.43
N VAL A 1019 -21.13 -41.54 -45.99
CA VAL A 1019 -21.07 -40.08 -46.14
C VAL A 1019 -19.64 -39.63 -46.49
N PRO A 1020 -19.46 -38.51 -47.21
CA PRO A 1020 -18.15 -37.95 -47.47
C PRO A 1020 -17.58 -37.26 -46.22
N PHE A 1021 -16.35 -37.61 -45.82
CA PHE A 1021 -15.61 -36.94 -44.74
C PHE A 1021 -14.14 -36.72 -45.12
N ALA A 1022 -13.50 -35.75 -44.47
CA ALA A 1022 -12.09 -35.43 -44.70
C ALA A 1022 -11.20 -36.46 -43.99
N LEU A 1023 -10.58 -37.36 -44.74
CA LEU A 1023 -9.78 -38.45 -44.17
C LEU A 1023 -8.58 -37.93 -43.36
N GLY A 1024 -7.95 -36.83 -43.81
CA GLY A 1024 -6.85 -36.20 -43.07
C GLY A 1024 -7.25 -35.68 -41.69
N ALA A 1025 -8.47 -35.15 -41.55
CA ALA A 1025 -8.97 -34.67 -40.26
C ALA A 1025 -9.23 -35.82 -39.29
N LEU A 1026 -9.83 -36.92 -39.79
CA LEU A 1026 -10.08 -38.12 -39.00
C LEU A 1026 -8.76 -38.79 -38.54
N VAL A 1027 -7.77 -38.89 -39.43
CA VAL A 1027 -6.46 -39.44 -39.07
C VAL A 1027 -5.77 -38.57 -38.01
N ALA A 1028 -5.81 -37.24 -38.16
CA ALA A 1028 -5.26 -36.33 -37.16
C ALA A 1028 -5.95 -36.48 -35.79
N GLU A 1029 -7.28 -36.63 -35.78
CA GLU A 1029 -8.06 -36.88 -34.55
C GLU A 1029 -7.63 -38.18 -33.85
N VAL A 1030 -7.53 -39.28 -34.60
CA VAL A 1030 -7.11 -40.57 -34.04
C VAL A 1030 -5.67 -40.50 -33.53
N VAL A 1031 -4.78 -39.84 -34.28
CA VAL A 1031 -3.38 -39.63 -33.86
C VAL A 1031 -3.31 -38.87 -32.54
N LEU A 1032 -4.08 -37.79 -32.40
CA LEU A 1032 -4.17 -37.03 -31.16
C LEU A 1032 -4.69 -37.88 -29.99
N ALA A 1033 -5.60 -38.83 -30.25
CA ALA A 1033 -6.11 -39.73 -29.22
C ALA A 1033 -5.08 -40.78 -28.77
N VAL A 1034 -4.26 -41.31 -29.69
CA VAL A 1034 -3.30 -42.40 -29.36
C VAL A 1034 -1.92 -41.89 -28.93
N ALA A 1035 -1.49 -40.71 -29.38
CA ALA A 1035 -0.14 -40.19 -29.15
C ALA A 1035 0.26 -40.12 -27.66
N PRO A 1036 -0.59 -39.62 -26.73
CA PRO A 1036 -0.23 -39.55 -25.30
C PRO A 1036 0.09 -40.92 -24.70
N ALA A 1037 -0.57 -41.99 -25.16
CA ALA A 1037 -0.30 -43.34 -24.68
C ALA A 1037 1.05 -43.88 -25.17
N PHE A 1038 1.51 -43.50 -26.37
CA PHE A 1038 2.85 -43.82 -26.88
C PHE A 1038 3.96 -43.00 -26.22
N GLU A 1039 3.71 -41.71 -25.97
CA GLU A 1039 4.67 -40.84 -25.27
C GLU A 1039 4.95 -41.35 -23.86
N ARG A 1040 3.90 -41.78 -23.14
CA ARG A 1040 4.05 -42.37 -21.80
C ARG A 1040 4.97 -43.59 -21.78
N THR A 1041 4.96 -44.39 -22.84
CA THR A 1041 5.67 -45.68 -22.89
C THR A 1041 7.07 -45.55 -23.49
N ARG A 1042 7.45 -44.32 -23.89
CA ARG A 1042 8.70 -43.97 -24.57
C ARG A 1042 8.91 -44.73 -25.89
N ASP A 1043 7.83 -45.20 -26.52
CA ASP A 1043 7.88 -45.85 -27.82
C ASP A 1043 7.95 -44.77 -28.93
N ALA A 1044 8.79 -44.99 -29.95
CA ALA A 1044 8.91 -44.05 -31.06
C ALA A 1044 7.73 -44.23 -32.02
N LEU A 1045 6.80 -43.26 -32.03
CA LEU A 1045 5.68 -43.22 -32.96
C LEU A 1045 6.08 -42.50 -34.25
N ARG A 1046 5.99 -43.18 -35.39
CA ARG A 1046 6.18 -42.59 -36.73
C ARG A 1046 4.89 -42.66 -37.53
N ILE A 1047 4.47 -41.53 -38.09
CA ILE A 1047 3.29 -41.44 -38.95
C ILE A 1047 3.78 -41.09 -40.36
N GLU A 1048 3.47 -41.96 -41.30
CA GLU A 1048 3.81 -41.82 -42.72
C GLU A 1048 2.50 -41.76 -43.52
N GLN A 1049 2.21 -40.62 -44.14
CA GLN A 1049 1.01 -40.43 -44.96
C GLN A 1049 1.32 -39.51 -46.17
N PRO A 1050 0.54 -39.58 -47.26
CA PRO A 1050 0.65 -38.64 -48.39
C PRO A 1050 0.39 -37.20 -47.97
N GLU A 1051 0.93 -36.22 -48.73
CA GLU A 1051 0.73 -34.78 -48.47
C GLU A 1051 -0.75 -34.36 -48.53
N GLU A 1052 -1.57 -35.01 -49.38
CA GLU A 1052 -3.01 -34.79 -49.48
C GLU A 1052 -3.78 -36.13 -49.43
N LEU A 1053 -4.52 -36.36 -48.35
CA LEU A 1053 -5.36 -37.57 -48.17
C LEU A 1053 -6.76 -37.45 -48.80
N GLY A 1054 -7.24 -36.24 -49.09
CA GLY A 1054 -8.53 -35.99 -49.72
C GLY A 1054 -9.76 -36.39 -48.89
N PHE A 1055 -10.89 -36.59 -49.57
CA PHE A 1055 -12.16 -37.04 -48.98
C PHE A 1055 -12.36 -38.53 -49.20
N MET A 1056 -12.93 -39.20 -48.18
CA MET A 1056 -13.37 -40.59 -48.25
C MET A 1056 -14.89 -40.62 -48.09
N GLU A 1057 -15.59 -41.33 -48.97
CA GLU A 1057 -17.01 -41.63 -48.79
C GLU A 1057 -17.13 -43.00 -48.12
N SER A 1058 -17.51 -43.05 -46.85
CA SER A 1058 -17.67 -44.29 -46.08
C SER A 1058 -18.43 -44.01 -44.79
N ASP A 1059 -18.53 -44.99 -43.90
CA ASP A 1059 -19.02 -44.78 -42.54
C ASP A 1059 -17.89 -44.28 -41.64
N GLU A 1060 -17.89 -42.97 -41.40
CA GLU A 1060 -16.87 -42.27 -40.61
C GLU A 1060 -16.69 -42.89 -39.23
N SER A 1061 -17.78 -43.25 -38.53
CA SER A 1061 -17.73 -43.85 -37.20
C SER A 1061 -17.08 -45.24 -37.20
N LYS A 1062 -17.37 -46.07 -38.22
CA LYS A 1062 -16.74 -47.39 -38.36
C LYS A 1062 -15.27 -47.28 -38.78
N VAL A 1063 -14.92 -46.33 -39.65
CA VAL A 1063 -13.52 -46.07 -40.03
C VAL A 1063 -12.72 -45.51 -38.84
N ARG A 1064 -13.30 -44.59 -38.05
CA ARG A 1064 -12.74 -44.07 -36.80
C ARG A 1064 -12.43 -45.19 -35.81
N TRP A 1065 -13.39 -46.08 -35.58
CA TRP A 1065 -13.18 -47.22 -34.68
C TRP A 1065 -12.08 -48.15 -35.17
N LEU A 1066 -12.06 -48.48 -36.46
CA LEU A 1066 -11.01 -49.32 -37.05
C LEU A 1066 -9.63 -48.68 -36.83
N LEU A 1067 -9.48 -47.38 -37.08
CA LEU A 1067 -8.25 -46.64 -36.84
C LEU A 1067 -7.85 -46.63 -35.36
N LEU A 1068 -8.78 -46.31 -34.45
CA LEU A 1068 -8.53 -46.32 -33.00
C LEU A 1068 -8.16 -47.71 -32.48
N ARG A 1069 -8.80 -48.76 -32.99
CA ARG A 1069 -8.52 -50.14 -32.57
C ARG A 1069 -7.18 -50.64 -33.09
N VAL A 1070 -6.85 -50.29 -34.33
CA VAL A 1070 -5.60 -50.67 -35.00
C VAL A 1070 -4.41 -49.89 -34.43
N PHE A 1071 -4.55 -48.58 -34.19
CA PHE A 1071 -3.48 -47.75 -33.63
C PHE A 1071 -3.41 -47.85 -32.10
N GLY A 1072 -4.54 -47.86 -31.42
CA GLY A 1072 -4.60 -47.88 -29.96
C GLY A 1072 -4.42 -49.25 -29.32
N GLY A 1073 -4.72 -50.35 -30.03
CA GLY A 1073 -4.53 -51.71 -29.51
C GLY A 1073 -3.08 -52.03 -29.10
N ARG A 1074 -2.09 -51.46 -29.82
CA ARG A 1074 -0.66 -51.57 -29.46
C ARG A 1074 -0.26 -50.59 -28.35
N ALA A 1075 -0.85 -49.40 -28.31
CA ALA A 1075 -0.59 -48.39 -27.28
C ALA A 1075 -1.00 -48.87 -25.87
N LEU A 1076 -2.04 -49.71 -25.77
CA LEU A 1076 -2.50 -50.32 -24.52
C LEU A 1076 -1.61 -51.45 -23.98
N ARG A 1077 -0.64 -51.94 -24.75
CA ARG A 1077 0.29 -53.03 -24.36
C ARG A 1077 1.74 -52.66 -24.68
N PRO A 1078 2.35 -51.77 -23.88
CA PRO A 1078 3.66 -51.22 -24.20
C PRO A 1078 4.81 -52.23 -24.04
N ARG A 1079 5.72 -52.19 -25.02
CA ARG A 1079 7.02 -52.87 -25.03
C ARG A 1079 8.01 -52.03 -25.85
N PRO A 1080 9.29 -51.92 -25.43
CA PRO A 1080 10.27 -51.09 -26.11
C PRO A 1080 10.38 -51.42 -27.60
N GLY A 1081 10.04 -50.48 -28.48
CA GLY A 1081 10.15 -50.67 -29.93
C GLY A 1081 9.80 -49.41 -30.75
N SER A 1082 9.87 -49.51 -32.08
CA SER A 1082 9.38 -48.47 -32.98
C SER A 1082 8.11 -48.94 -33.68
N VAL A 1083 7.04 -48.16 -33.58
CA VAL A 1083 5.77 -48.42 -34.28
C VAL A 1083 5.61 -47.41 -35.40
N ALA A 1084 5.40 -47.90 -36.63
CA ALA A 1084 5.14 -47.07 -37.79
C ALA A 1084 3.68 -47.24 -38.22
N PHE A 1085 2.95 -46.12 -38.25
CA PHE A 1085 1.63 -46.02 -38.85
C PHE A 1085 1.76 -45.44 -40.26
N ARG A 1086 1.30 -46.20 -41.26
CA ARG A 1086 1.31 -45.81 -42.66
C ARG A 1086 -0.12 -45.71 -43.18
N VAL A 1087 -0.45 -44.56 -43.77
CA VAL A 1087 -1.65 -44.43 -44.60
C VAL A 1087 -1.22 -44.50 -46.06
N ARG A 1088 -1.83 -45.41 -46.83
CA ARG A 1088 -1.49 -45.62 -48.24
C ARG A 1088 -2.75 -45.51 -49.10
N GLN A 1089 -2.60 -44.98 -50.29
CA GLN A 1089 -3.65 -44.96 -51.31
C GLN A 1089 -3.16 -45.70 -52.55
N GLY A 1090 -4.05 -46.45 -53.20
CA GLY A 1090 -3.72 -47.20 -54.41
C GLY A 1090 -4.94 -47.50 -55.27
N ARG A 1091 -4.68 -47.93 -56.51
CA ARG A 1091 -5.71 -48.38 -57.47
C ARG A 1091 -5.51 -49.80 -58.00
N GLU A 1092 -4.38 -50.44 -57.67
CA GLU A 1092 -4.07 -51.82 -58.06
C GLU A 1092 -4.02 -52.71 -56.80
N GLY A 1093 -4.65 -53.90 -56.82
CA GLY A 1093 -4.63 -54.82 -55.69
C GLY A 1093 -5.79 -55.84 -55.64
N ARG A 1094 -5.97 -56.50 -54.48
CA ARG A 1094 -7.00 -57.53 -54.24
C ARG A 1094 -8.47 -57.03 -54.31
N LEU A 1095 -8.67 -55.71 -54.42
CA LEU A 1095 -9.99 -55.05 -54.58
C LEU A 1095 -10.32 -54.72 -56.06
N GLY A 1096 -9.50 -55.14 -57.04
CA GLY A 1096 -9.65 -54.75 -58.44
C GLY A 1096 -9.11 -53.35 -58.74
N ASP A 1097 -9.57 -52.71 -59.83
CA ASP A 1097 -9.21 -51.33 -60.23
C ASP A 1097 -9.85 -50.24 -59.35
N ALA A 1098 -10.58 -50.64 -58.30
CA ALA A 1098 -11.22 -49.72 -57.37
C ALA A 1098 -10.16 -49.02 -56.51
N PRO A 1099 -10.24 -47.68 -56.36
CA PRO A 1099 -9.35 -46.95 -55.47
C PRO A 1099 -9.57 -47.41 -54.03
N TRP A 1100 -8.50 -47.48 -53.24
CA TRP A 1100 -8.54 -47.97 -51.87
C TRP A 1100 -7.61 -47.17 -50.96
N VAL A 1101 -7.91 -47.17 -49.66
CA VAL A 1101 -7.05 -46.67 -48.59
C VAL A 1101 -6.64 -47.83 -47.70
N GLY A 1102 -5.34 -47.94 -47.46
CA GLY A 1102 -4.74 -48.91 -46.55
C GLY A 1102 -4.21 -48.22 -45.30
N PHE A 1103 -4.64 -48.69 -44.14
CA PHE A 1103 -4.11 -48.31 -42.84
C PHE A 1103 -3.22 -49.44 -42.34
N GLU A 1104 -1.92 -49.15 -42.28
CA GLU A 1104 -0.88 -50.12 -42.00
C GLU A 1104 -0.20 -49.80 -40.67
N VAL A 1105 -0.05 -50.82 -39.83
CA VAL A 1105 0.75 -50.79 -38.61
C VAL A 1105 1.89 -51.78 -38.75
N THR A 1106 3.12 -51.29 -38.59
CA THR A 1106 4.31 -52.13 -38.52
C THR A 1106 4.89 -52.07 -37.11
N ASP A 1107 5.08 -53.24 -36.50
CA ASP A 1107 5.71 -53.40 -35.18
C ASP A 1107 6.99 -54.23 -35.33
N THR A 1108 8.13 -53.64 -34.97
CA THR A 1108 9.46 -54.23 -35.13
C THR A 1108 9.75 -55.40 -34.18
N ASP A 1109 8.93 -55.61 -33.14
CA ASP A 1109 9.18 -56.60 -32.08
C ASP A 1109 8.34 -57.90 -32.22
N ASP A 1110 7.70 -58.10 -33.38
CA ASP A 1110 6.94 -59.32 -33.81
C ASP A 1110 5.89 -59.86 -32.81
N THR A 1111 5.38 -59.00 -31.93
CA THR A 1111 4.52 -59.38 -30.78
C THR A 1111 3.06 -58.97 -30.94
N MET A 1112 2.60 -58.68 -32.16
CA MET A 1112 1.16 -58.54 -32.41
C MET A 1112 0.46 -59.88 -32.13
N ASP A 1113 -0.07 -60.00 -30.91
CA ASP A 1113 -0.96 -61.06 -30.49
C ASP A 1113 -2.26 -60.91 -31.30
N VAL A 1114 -2.55 -61.91 -32.12
CA VAL A 1114 -3.70 -62.00 -33.03
C VAL A 1114 -5.03 -62.21 -32.24
N VAL A 1115 -5.06 -61.88 -30.95
CA VAL A 1115 -6.24 -62.09 -30.10
C VAL A 1115 -7.26 -60.98 -30.36
N SER A 1116 -8.33 -61.38 -31.07
CA SER A 1116 -9.55 -60.64 -31.47
C SER A 1116 -9.42 -59.60 -32.59
N MET A 1117 -8.66 -59.90 -33.65
CA MET A 1117 -8.81 -59.19 -34.94
C MET A 1117 -10.08 -59.63 -35.71
N GLU A 1118 -10.86 -60.57 -35.19
CA GLU A 1118 -12.12 -61.03 -35.80
C GLU A 1118 -13.16 -59.90 -35.86
N ASP A 1119 -13.20 -59.08 -34.83
CA ASP A 1119 -14.04 -57.88 -34.75
C ASP A 1119 -13.64 -56.83 -35.79
N VAL A 1120 -12.33 -56.58 -35.90
CA VAL A 1120 -11.75 -55.67 -36.90
C VAL A 1120 -12.07 -56.19 -38.30
N ALA A 1121 -11.86 -57.49 -38.55
CA ALA A 1121 -12.19 -58.13 -39.82
C ALA A 1121 -13.70 -58.10 -40.13
N SER A 1122 -14.57 -58.19 -39.12
CA SER A 1122 -16.03 -58.12 -39.29
C SER A 1122 -16.46 -56.74 -39.76
N VAL A 1123 -16.07 -55.68 -39.06
CA VAL A 1123 -16.40 -54.30 -39.46
C VAL A 1123 -15.71 -53.91 -40.77
N CYS A 1124 -14.48 -54.38 -41.02
CA CYS A 1124 -13.83 -54.22 -42.33
C CYS A 1124 -14.66 -54.83 -43.47
N ARG A 1125 -15.25 -56.01 -43.27
CA ARG A 1125 -16.13 -56.66 -44.26
C ARG A 1125 -17.43 -55.88 -44.48
N GLU A 1126 -18.01 -55.31 -43.43
CA GLU A 1126 -19.19 -54.43 -43.55
C GLU A 1126 -18.92 -53.20 -44.42
N LEU A 1127 -17.69 -52.68 -44.39
CA LEU A 1127 -17.23 -51.58 -45.24
C LEU A 1127 -16.74 -52.01 -46.64
N GLY A 1128 -16.88 -53.30 -47.00
CA GLY A 1128 -16.41 -53.85 -48.27
C GLY A 1128 -14.89 -54.00 -48.39
N GLY A 1129 -14.17 -53.90 -47.27
CA GLY A 1129 -12.71 -54.04 -47.19
C GLY A 1129 -12.24 -55.41 -46.68
N TYR A 1130 -10.93 -55.53 -46.46
CA TYR A 1130 -10.31 -56.72 -45.88
C TYR A 1130 -9.14 -56.36 -44.95
N LEU A 1131 -8.86 -57.24 -43.99
CA LEU A 1131 -7.69 -57.18 -43.13
C LEU A 1131 -6.63 -58.16 -43.65
N ALA A 1132 -5.40 -57.69 -43.83
CA ALA A 1132 -4.23 -58.51 -44.12
C ALA A 1132 -3.25 -58.48 -42.94
N VAL A 1133 -2.77 -59.64 -42.52
CA VAL A 1133 -1.75 -59.78 -41.48
C VAL A 1133 -0.59 -60.57 -42.06
N GLU A 1134 0.59 -59.96 -42.11
CA GLU A 1134 1.84 -60.53 -42.62
C GLU A 1134 2.87 -60.60 -41.48
N ARG A 1135 3.51 -61.75 -41.28
CA ARG A 1135 4.65 -61.91 -40.37
C ARG A 1135 5.91 -62.16 -41.20
N GLY A 1136 6.94 -61.35 -41.02
CA GLY A 1136 8.20 -61.46 -41.77
C GLY A 1136 9.42 -61.18 -40.90
N ASP A 1137 10.62 -61.32 -41.47
CA ASP A 1137 11.91 -61.23 -40.76
C ASP A 1137 12.19 -59.87 -40.07
N PHE A 1138 11.38 -58.85 -40.34
CA PHE A 1138 11.49 -57.49 -39.79
C PHE A 1138 10.29 -57.08 -38.89
N GLY A 1139 9.48 -58.04 -38.45
CA GLY A 1139 8.37 -57.84 -37.51
C GLY A 1139 6.98 -58.19 -38.06
N ALA A 1140 5.96 -57.95 -37.23
CA ALA A 1140 4.56 -58.20 -37.56
C ALA A 1140 3.92 -56.96 -38.20
N ARG A 1141 3.24 -57.18 -39.33
CA ARG A 1141 2.56 -56.13 -40.09
C ARG A 1141 1.07 -56.44 -40.18
N SER A 1142 0.24 -55.52 -39.68
CA SER A 1142 -1.21 -55.57 -39.86
C SER A 1142 -1.64 -54.43 -40.77
N THR A 1143 -2.34 -54.73 -41.86
CA THR A 1143 -2.85 -53.75 -42.82
C THR A 1143 -4.35 -53.93 -43.00
N VAL A 1144 -5.12 -52.93 -42.59
CA VAL A 1144 -6.55 -52.81 -42.90
C VAL A 1144 -6.69 -52.09 -44.23
N VAL A 1145 -7.34 -52.70 -45.22
CA VAL A 1145 -7.59 -52.08 -46.53
C VAL A 1145 -9.09 -51.90 -46.72
N ILE A 1146 -9.50 -50.65 -46.96
CA ILE A 1146 -10.90 -50.27 -47.19
C ILE A 1146 -11.01 -49.65 -48.58
N PRO A 1147 -11.98 -50.05 -49.42
CA PRO A 1147 -12.22 -49.38 -50.69
C PRO A 1147 -12.57 -47.90 -50.47
N MET A 1148 -12.02 -47.02 -51.31
CA MET A 1148 -12.49 -45.65 -51.45
C MET A 1148 -13.69 -45.67 -52.37
N PHE A 1149 -14.86 -45.33 -51.83
CA PHE A 1149 -15.99 -44.96 -52.66
C PHE A 1149 -15.74 -43.50 -53.06
N HIS A 1150 -15.34 -43.27 -54.32
CA HIS A 1150 -15.15 -41.91 -54.84
C HIS A 1150 -16.50 -41.35 -55.27
N MET A 1151 -16.78 -40.12 -54.87
CA MET A 1151 -17.63 -39.23 -55.66
C MET A 1151 -16.91 -38.94 -56.98
N ALA A 1152 -17.61 -39.10 -58.10
CA ALA A 1152 -17.15 -38.55 -59.37
C ALA A 1152 -16.91 -37.03 -59.19
N PRO A 1153 -15.93 -36.41 -59.87
CA PRO A 1153 -15.56 -35.01 -59.61
C PRO A 1153 -16.62 -33.94 -59.91
N ASP A 1154 -17.84 -34.27 -60.32
CA ASP A 1154 -18.90 -33.30 -60.61
C ASP A 1154 -20.28 -33.83 -60.15
N GLY A 1155 -20.82 -33.25 -59.07
CA GLY A 1155 -22.19 -33.49 -58.58
C GLY A 1155 -22.39 -33.14 -57.12
#